data_AF-A0A847Y6N2-F1
#
_entry.id   AF-A0A847Y6N2-F1
#
_cell.length_a   1.000
_cell.length_b   1.000
_cell.length_c   1.000
_cell.angle_alpha   90.00
_cell.angle_beta   90.00
_cell.angle_gamma   90.00
#
_symmetry.space_group_name_H-M   'P 1'
#
loop_
_entity.id
_entity.type
_entity.pdbx_description
1 polymer ?
#
loop_
_entity_poly.entity_id
_entity_poly.type
_entity_poly.pdbx_seq_one_letter_code
_entity_poly.pdbx_strand_id
1 'polypeptide(L)'
;MDADSDKRLRILDQEKISFSNGWDNIVEDADEAIFKIENRTKQSADEAIFFVYSHLVDEKNHDIKKTYLSKIKDLVRNLELKPLGFIECQEAVAKYLEKKEDVRLTAILIEFDEGSLGVFVYKVGQLSFSSVAPRTDSLTNDLSTVFGQAKEKTTLPSRIIIYNSKGLDDEAAKILTHHWQGDLFIQLPKVEIIKEETITDALIEVFSAQSLSETSSAPLPEKKEEKEVLGFVINQDIKEEGFPPPVEKKQTKKHLSFDFSKLPHPEFLFKGKLVIPAFKSSRKIAVFIGLFLIVLSVLINEIYFHKVDLTVFVPTDNVEKELELTAGVDGGVDLALKISTVSADFSQSKTTTGKKDIGTKAQGEVTVYNFNKEKTLAKGTVIESKGIKFALDNEVKVASATGNEGGRFPGKTNVKVTALQIGTESNLNKGQTFAIESLDSYFYYAKNESDFSGGTKKTVQTVSKQDLADLDSLVMRKVKEDGQGKNLPVSANEKIINDLTQTSLDEKKYSKEVGEEASSVALSARADTVYYTYDKPELVNILYGYLSKQVRTGYILPKQNISYQIGKVKEEKGAVDMKIGVKGIALKDVDKGKILELSLGKDKDKLTQIMKDNFAVSGLDINLKQPLPIPFLNNRLPFFKNNVKINIQTL
;
A
#
# COMPACT_ATOMS: atom_id res chain seq x y z
N MET A 1 39.31 -23.54 -32.01
CA MET A 1 39.82 -22.75 -30.86
C MET A 1 38.55 -22.19 -30.26
N ASP A 2 37.90 -23.03 -29.47
CA ASP A 2 36.53 -22.88 -29.02
C ASP A 2 36.49 -21.86 -27.90
N ALA A 3 35.75 -20.78 -28.11
CA ALA A 3 35.43 -19.78 -27.10
C ALA A 3 33.91 -19.70 -26.99
N ASP A 4 33.32 -20.81 -26.54
CA ASP A 4 31.96 -20.84 -26.01
C ASP A 4 32.02 -21.54 -24.65
N SER A 5 32.51 -20.81 -23.64
CA SER A 5 32.36 -21.22 -22.25
C SER A 5 31.10 -20.58 -21.71
N ASP A 6 29.98 -21.22 -22.00
CA ASP A 6 28.69 -21.01 -21.33
C ASP A 6 28.94 -21.05 -19.81
N LYS A 7 28.80 -19.91 -19.12
CA LYS A 7 28.97 -19.80 -17.67
C LYS A 7 27.79 -20.51 -16.99
N ARG A 8 27.80 -21.83 -16.96
CA ARG A 8 26.82 -22.63 -16.22
C ARG A 8 27.27 -22.75 -14.77
N LEU A 9 26.37 -22.43 -13.83
CA LEU A 9 26.55 -22.79 -12.43
C LEU A 9 26.69 -24.31 -12.33
N ARG A 10 27.69 -24.78 -11.58
CA ARG A 10 27.94 -26.20 -11.35
C ARG A 10 27.81 -26.48 -9.86
N ILE A 11 26.98 -27.46 -9.52
CA ILE A 11 26.90 -28.00 -8.17
C ILE A 11 28.21 -28.73 -7.86
N LEU A 12 28.91 -28.31 -6.82
CA LEU A 12 30.14 -28.94 -6.36
C LEU A 12 29.86 -30.06 -5.35
N ASP A 13 28.90 -29.83 -4.46
CA ASP A 13 28.52 -30.74 -3.39
C ASP A 13 27.13 -30.36 -2.84
N GLN A 14 26.49 -31.28 -2.11
CA GLN A 14 25.19 -31.08 -1.46
C GLN A 14 25.16 -31.81 -0.12
N GLU A 15 24.56 -31.19 0.90
CA GLU A 15 24.34 -31.81 2.21
C GLU A 15 22.87 -31.66 2.62
N LYS A 16 22.29 -32.73 3.18
CA LYS A 16 20.93 -32.72 3.75
C LYS A 16 21.02 -32.87 5.26
N ILE A 17 20.34 -31.98 5.97
CA ILE A 17 20.26 -31.98 7.43
C ILE A 17 18.81 -32.13 7.88
N SER A 18 18.62 -32.75 9.03
CA SER A 18 17.34 -32.76 9.75
C SER A 18 17.45 -31.77 10.89
N PHE A 19 16.46 -30.89 11.05
CA PHE A 19 16.50 -29.90 12.12
C PHE A 19 16.52 -30.58 13.50
N SER A 20 17.51 -30.24 14.31
CA SER A 20 17.67 -30.81 15.65
C SER A 20 16.62 -30.26 16.64
N ASN A 21 16.22 -29.00 16.48
CA ASN A 21 15.15 -28.35 17.22
C ASN A 21 14.45 -27.26 16.39
N GLY A 22 14.03 -27.61 15.17
CA GLY A 22 13.39 -26.67 14.23
C GLY A 22 14.25 -25.43 13.97
N TRP A 23 13.62 -24.25 14.00
CA TRP A 23 14.29 -22.97 13.74
C TRP A 23 15.16 -22.44 14.89
N ASP A 24 15.14 -23.08 16.07
CA ASP A 24 15.91 -22.60 17.21
C ASP A 24 17.39 -22.97 17.12
N ASN A 25 17.72 -24.13 16.56
CA ASN A 25 19.10 -24.62 16.37
C ASN A 25 19.57 -24.51 14.91
N ILE A 26 18.91 -23.69 14.10
CA ILE A 26 19.19 -23.63 12.65
C ILE A 26 20.61 -23.15 12.34
N VAL A 27 21.23 -22.38 13.26
CA VAL A 27 22.59 -21.89 13.09
C VAL A 27 23.59 -23.03 13.24
N GLU A 28 23.46 -23.83 14.31
CA GLU A 28 24.31 -24.99 14.58
C GLU A 28 24.15 -26.06 13.50
N ASP A 29 22.90 -26.34 13.10
CA ASP A 29 22.63 -27.34 12.07
C ASP A 29 23.21 -26.89 10.70
N ALA A 30 23.12 -25.59 10.37
CA ALA A 30 23.70 -25.05 9.14
C ALA A 30 25.23 -24.97 9.18
N ASP A 31 25.84 -24.62 10.31
CA ASP A 31 27.30 -24.64 10.50
C ASP A 31 27.87 -26.04 10.24
N GLU A 32 27.24 -27.08 10.82
CA GLU A 32 27.65 -28.47 10.60
C GLU A 32 27.56 -28.86 9.11
N ALA A 33 26.51 -28.41 8.42
CA ALA A 33 26.33 -28.67 6.99
C ALA A 33 27.41 -27.99 6.14
N ILE A 34 27.66 -26.70 6.39
CA ILE A 34 28.69 -25.92 5.69
C ILE A 34 30.06 -26.54 5.96
N PHE A 35 30.41 -26.82 7.21
CA PHE A 35 31.68 -27.45 7.57
C PHE A 35 31.93 -28.76 6.83
N LYS A 36 30.90 -29.62 6.68
CA LYS A 36 31.02 -30.87 5.90
C LYS A 36 31.30 -30.58 4.42
N ILE A 37 30.58 -29.65 3.82
CA ILE A 37 30.75 -29.24 2.41
C ILE A 37 32.15 -28.65 2.20
N GLU A 38 32.58 -27.72 3.05
CA GLU A 38 33.91 -27.09 2.96
C GLU A 38 35.04 -28.12 3.14
N ASN A 39 34.86 -29.07 4.05
CA ASN A 39 35.85 -30.12 4.26
C ASN A 39 35.93 -31.09 3.07
N ARG A 40 34.81 -31.39 2.38
CA ARG A 40 34.80 -32.24 1.18
C ARG A 40 35.29 -31.53 -0.07
N THR A 41 34.93 -30.26 -0.26
CA THR A 41 35.24 -29.46 -1.46
C THR A 41 36.57 -28.70 -1.37
N LYS A 42 37.07 -28.47 -0.14
CA LYS A 42 38.22 -27.60 0.15
C LYS A 42 38.04 -26.15 -0.31
N GLN A 43 36.80 -25.68 -0.35
CA GLN A 43 36.43 -24.29 -0.64
C GLN A 43 35.67 -23.70 0.55
N SER A 44 35.77 -22.39 0.77
CA SER A 44 34.99 -21.67 1.78
C SER A 44 33.67 -21.17 1.19
N ALA A 45 32.62 -21.12 2.02
CA ALA A 45 31.33 -20.54 1.65
C ALA A 45 31.27 -19.07 2.12
N ASP A 46 31.35 -18.13 1.18
CA ASP A 46 31.33 -16.68 1.50
C ASP A 46 29.98 -16.01 1.20
N GLU A 47 29.21 -16.54 0.25
CA GLU A 47 27.93 -15.97 -0.21
C GLU A 47 26.80 -17.01 -0.11
N ALA A 48 25.60 -16.57 0.26
CA ALA A 48 24.45 -17.44 0.48
C ALA A 48 23.17 -16.91 -0.18
N ILE A 49 22.46 -17.80 -0.88
CA ILE A 49 21.09 -17.57 -1.34
C ILE A 49 20.12 -18.51 -0.61
N PHE A 50 18.95 -17.98 -0.23
CA PHE A 50 17.96 -18.75 0.53
C PHE A 50 16.80 -19.17 -0.37
N PHE A 51 16.52 -20.46 -0.45
CA PHE A 51 15.30 -20.97 -1.08
C PHE A 51 14.29 -21.25 0.01
N VAL A 52 13.11 -20.62 -0.08
CA VAL A 52 12.11 -20.66 1.00
C VAL A 52 10.76 -21.13 0.49
N TYR A 53 10.05 -21.89 1.32
CA TYR A 53 8.64 -22.20 1.09
C TYR A 53 7.79 -20.95 1.29
N SER A 54 6.69 -20.84 0.54
CA SER A 54 5.85 -19.64 0.53
C SER A 54 5.18 -19.38 1.88
N HIS A 55 4.99 -20.40 2.72
CA HIS A 55 4.47 -20.17 4.07
C HIS A 55 5.44 -19.39 4.99
N LEU A 56 6.71 -19.24 4.62
CA LEU A 56 7.67 -18.36 5.29
C LEU A 56 7.58 -16.93 4.80
N VAL A 57 6.95 -16.68 3.65
CA VAL A 57 6.81 -15.37 3.02
C VAL A 57 5.45 -14.78 3.36
N ASP A 58 5.40 -13.46 3.58
CA ASP A 58 4.16 -12.75 3.80
C ASP A 58 3.52 -12.40 2.45
N GLU A 59 2.28 -12.84 2.27
CA GLU A 59 1.52 -12.71 1.01
C GLU A 59 1.32 -11.25 0.58
N LYS A 60 1.48 -10.25 1.47
CA LYS A 60 1.19 -8.84 1.17
C LYS A 60 2.40 -8.04 0.70
N ASN A 61 3.55 -8.24 1.34
CA ASN A 61 4.76 -7.48 1.04
C ASN A 61 5.81 -8.30 0.28
N HIS A 62 5.55 -9.60 0.05
CA HIS A 62 6.48 -10.53 -0.60
C HIS A 62 7.85 -10.60 0.09
N ASP A 63 7.91 -10.34 1.41
CA ASP A 63 9.10 -10.50 2.23
C ASP A 63 8.99 -11.72 3.16
N ILE A 64 10.13 -12.29 3.55
CA ILE A 64 10.17 -13.33 4.58
C ILE A 64 9.56 -12.79 5.88
N LYS A 65 8.58 -13.51 6.45
CA LYS A 65 7.92 -13.19 7.71
C LYS A 65 8.95 -12.94 8.80
N LYS A 66 8.71 -11.91 9.61
CA LYS A 66 9.66 -11.41 10.63
C LYS A 66 10.20 -12.50 11.57
N THR A 67 9.38 -13.50 11.91
CA THR A 67 9.75 -14.65 12.75
C THR A 67 10.88 -15.49 12.16
N TYR A 68 10.89 -15.69 10.84
CA TYR A 68 11.94 -16.44 10.15
C TYR A 68 13.08 -15.51 9.72
N LEU A 69 12.77 -14.27 9.34
CA LEU A 69 13.79 -13.30 8.93
C LEU A 69 14.80 -13.01 10.05
N SER A 70 14.37 -12.92 11.31
CA SER A 70 15.32 -12.78 12.43
C SER A 70 16.26 -13.97 12.53
N LYS A 71 15.75 -15.19 12.37
CA LYS A 71 16.55 -16.42 12.42
C LYS A 71 17.53 -16.52 11.26
N ILE A 72 17.11 -16.17 10.04
CA ILE A 72 17.98 -16.11 8.86
C ILE A 72 19.07 -15.04 9.05
N LYS A 73 18.73 -13.87 9.59
CA LYS A 73 19.72 -12.82 9.91
C LYS A 73 20.73 -13.28 10.96
N ASP A 74 20.27 -14.01 11.98
CA ASP A 74 21.15 -14.58 13.00
C ASP A 74 22.08 -15.65 12.40
N LEU A 75 21.56 -16.51 11.50
CA LEU A 75 22.36 -17.47 10.73
C LEU A 75 23.42 -16.79 9.88
N VAL A 76 23.03 -15.82 9.05
CA VAL A 76 23.95 -15.06 8.19
C VAL A 76 25.05 -14.38 9.00
N ARG A 77 24.69 -13.76 10.13
CA ARG A 77 25.64 -13.06 11.00
C ARG A 77 26.60 -14.03 11.70
N ASN A 78 26.10 -15.13 12.24
CA ASN A 78 26.90 -16.06 13.04
C ASN A 78 27.81 -16.93 12.16
N LEU A 79 27.43 -17.20 10.91
CA LEU A 79 28.21 -17.98 9.95
C LEU A 79 29.04 -17.10 8.99
N GLU A 80 29.09 -15.78 9.23
CA GLU A 80 29.83 -14.79 8.43
C GLU A 80 29.51 -14.80 6.92
N LEU A 81 28.30 -15.20 6.56
CA LEU A 81 27.84 -15.29 5.16
C LEU A 81 27.41 -13.93 4.63
N LYS A 82 27.60 -13.69 3.33
CA LYS A 82 27.01 -12.56 2.61
C LYS A 82 25.70 -12.98 1.93
N PRO A 83 24.54 -12.43 2.32
CA PRO A 83 23.27 -12.83 1.73
C PRO A 83 23.08 -12.22 0.34
N LEU A 84 22.75 -13.04 -0.65
CA LEU A 84 22.43 -12.63 -2.03
C LEU A 84 20.94 -12.36 -2.24
N GLY A 85 20.08 -12.86 -1.35
CA GLY A 85 18.62 -12.73 -1.42
C GLY A 85 17.93 -14.05 -1.12
N PHE A 86 16.65 -14.13 -1.51
CA PHE A 86 15.88 -15.37 -1.42
C PHE A 86 15.00 -15.57 -2.66
N ILE A 87 14.63 -16.82 -2.93
CA ILE A 87 13.71 -17.22 -4.00
C ILE A 87 12.64 -18.14 -3.40
N GLU A 88 11.37 -17.88 -3.73
CA GLU A 88 10.27 -18.76 -3.34
C GLU A 88 10.25 -20.04 -4.17
N CYS A 89 10.07 -21.18 -3.52
CA CYS A 89 10.04 -22.49 -4.17
C CYS A 89 8.96 -22.59 -5.26
N GLN A 90 7.78 -22.02 -5.01
CA GLN A 90 6.67 -22.07 -5.97
C GLN A 90 7.00 -21.37 -7.29
N GLU A 91 7.73 -20.25 -7.27
CA GLU A 91 8.12 -19.54 -8.48
C GLU A 91 9.11 -20.35 -9.31
N ALA A 92 10.04 -21.02 -8.64
CA ALA A 92 11.03 -21.85 -9.29
C ALA A 92 10.39 -23.06 -9.97
N VAL A 93 9.47 -23.74 -9.26
CA VAL A 93 8.70 -24.85 -9.81
C VAL A 93 7.85 -24.38 -11.01
N ALA A 94 7.18 -23.25 -10.90
CA ALA A 94 6.37 -22.71 -12.00
C ALA A 94 7.22 -22.44 -13.25
N LYS A 95 8.34 -21.71 -13.11
CA LYS A 95 9.26 -21.40 -14.22
C LYS A 95 9.87 -22.65 -14.85
N TYR A 96 10.25 -23.63 -14.03
CA TYR A 96 10.78 -24.90 -14.50
C TYR A 96 9.76 -25.64 -15.37
N LEU A 97 8.51 -25.72 -14.92
CA LEU A 97 7.44 -26.38 -15.69
C LEU A 97 7.19 -25.68 -17.02
N GLU A 98 7.13 -24.34 -17.04
CA GLU A 98 6.96 -23.59 -18.29
C GLU A 98 8.09 -23.85 -19.27
N LYS A 99 9.33 -23.88 -18.79
CA LYS A 99 10.51 -24.14 -19.62
C LYS A 99 10.55 -25.58 -20.13
N LYS A 100 10.26 -26.55 -19.26
CA LYS A 100 10.27 -27.98 -19.60
C LYS A 100 9.22 -28.32 -20.66
N GLU A 101 8.06 -27.71 -20.58
CA GLU A 101 6.91 -28.00 -21.45
C GLU A 101 6.82 -27.08 -22.66
N ASP A 102 7.59 -26.00 -22.70
CA ASP A 102 7.54 -24.92 -23.70
C ASP A 102 6.13 -24.31 -23.85
N VAL A 103 5.37 -24.29 -22.75
CA VAL A 103 3.99 -23.81 -22.69
C VAL A 103 3.77 -23.06 -21.37
N ARG A 104 2.90 -22.05 -21.40
CA ARG A 104 2.49 -21.31 -20.21
C ARG A 104 1.72 -22.18 -19.21
N LEU A 105 2.09 -22.12 -17.94
CA LEU A 105 1.58 -23.03 -16.91
C LEU A 105 0.07 -22.83 -16.68
N THR A 106 -0.70 -23.91 -16.76
CA THR A 106 -2.11 -23.96 -16.36
C THR A 106 -2.33 -25.18 -15.47
N ALA A 107 -2.16 -25.01 -14.16
CA ALA A 107 -2.21 -26.08 -13.17
C ALA A 107 -2.46 -25.51 -11.77
N ILE A 108 -2.82 -26.37 -10.82
CA ILE A 108 -2.78 -26.08 -9.40
C ILE A 108 -1.46 -26.63 -8.87
N LEU A 109 -0.61 -25.78 -8.31
CA LEU A 109 0.57 -26.19 -7.56
C LEU A 109 0.20 -26.32 -6.09
N ILE A 110 0.57 -27.43 -5.45
CA ILE A 110 0.42 -27.64 -4.02
C ILE A 110 1.81 -27.89 -3.40
N GLU A 111 2.27 -26.90 -2.64
CA GLU A 111 3.49 -26.98 -1.85
C GLU A 111 3.15 -27.60 -0.50
N PHE A 112 3.82 -28.70 -0.14
CA PHE A 112 3.63 -29.35 1.15
C PHE A 112 4.81 -29.06 2.08
N ASP A 113 4.52 -28.84 3.36
CA ASP A 113 5.49 -28.85 4.44
C ASP A 113 4.93 -29.62 5.67
N GLU A 114 5.69 -29.71 6.77
CA GLU A 114 5.31 -30.48 7.97
C GLU A 114 4.02 -29.96 8.63
N GLY A 115 3.85 -28.64 8.72
CA GLY A 115 2.68 -28.01 9.36
C GLY A 115 1.84 -27.10 8.46
N SER A 116 2.25 -26.92 7.21
CA SER A 116 1.63 -25.98 6.28
C SER A 116 1.48 -26.60 4.89
N LEU A 117 0.53 -26.08 4.13
CA LEU A 117 0.41 -26.32 2.70
C LEU A 117 0.14 -25.01 1.97
N GLY A 118 0.78 -24.80 0.82
CA GLY A 118 0.53 -23.68 -0.09
C GLY A 118 -0.23 -24.18 -1.31
N VAL A 119 -1.28 -23.47 -1.73
CA VAL A 119 -2.05 -23.77 -2.94
C VAL A 119 -1.99 -22.58 -3.90
N PHE A 120 -1.48 -22.81 -5.10
CA PHE A 120 -1.29 -21.79 -6.12
C PHE A 120 -1.98 -22.19 -7.42
N VAL A 121 -2.89 -21.38 -7.92
CA VAL A 121 -3.63 -21.67 -9.15
C VAL A 121 -3.07 -20.85 -10.29
N TYR A 122 -2.35 -21.51 -11.20
CA TYR A 122 -1.81 -20.92 -12.41
C TYR A 122 -2.76 -21.06 -13.59
N LYS A 123 -2.89 -19.99 -14.38
CA LYS A 123 -3.62 -19.97 -15.64
C LYS A 123 -2.84 -19.21 -16.68
N VAL A 124 -2.47 -19.89 -17.76
CA VAL A 124 -1.72 -19.30 -18.88
C VAL A 124 -0.50 -18.52 -18.36
N GLY A 125 0.21 -19.11 -17.38
CA GLY A 125 1.43 -18.58 -16.78
C GLY A 125 1.23 -17.47 -15.75
N GLN A 126 0.00 -17.06 -15.46
CA GLN A 126 -0.32 -16.08 -14.42
C GLN A 126 -0.82 -16.78 -13.15
N LEU A 127 -0.31 -16.34 -12.00
CA LEU A 127 -0.78 -16.77 -10.69
C LEU A 127 -2.14 -16.12 -10.39
N SER A 128 -3.22 -16.89 -10.51
CA SER A 128 -4.60 -16.40 -10.36
C SER A 128 -5.17 -16.53 -8.94
N PHE A 129 -4.58 -17.39 -8.12
CA PHE A 129 -4.92 -17.57 -6.71
C PHE A 129 -3.70 -18.09 -5.97
N SER A 130 -3.47 -17.59 -4.76
CA SER A 130 -2.47 -18.08 -3.82
C SER A 130 -3.11 -18.12 -2.44
N SER A 131 -2.85 -19.18 -1.68
CA SER A 131 -3.24 -19.27 -0.29
C SER A 131 -2.36 -20.26 0.45
N VAL A 132 -1.87 -19.85 1.62
CA VAL A 132 -1.23 -20.74 2.58
C VAL A 132 -2.22 -21.14 3.67
N ALA A 133 -2.33 -22.44 3.92
CA ALA A 133 -3.19 -23.02 4.94
C ALA A 133 -2.41 -23.93 5.90
N PRO A 134 -2.86 -24.06 7.17
CA PRO A 134 -2.31 -25.06 8.07
C PRO A 134 -2.63 -26.47 7.57
N ARG A 135 -1.68 -27.38 7.71
CA ARG A 135 -1.83 -28.80 7.36
C ARG A 135 -2.27 -29.57 8.59
N THR A 136 -3.41 -30.26 8.48
CA THR A 136 -3.95 -31.12 9.54
C THR A 136 -3.87 -32.60 9.14
N ASP A 137 -4.32 -33.50 10.02
CA ASP A 137 -4.42 -34.94 9.73
C ASP A 137 -5.38 -35.23 8.56
N SER A 138 -6.27 -34.29 8.24
CA SER A 138 -7.30 -34.44 7.22
C SER A 138 -7.03 -33.58 5.98
N LEU A 139 -5.98 -33.94 5.25
CA LEU A 139 -5.53 -33.25 4.02
C LEU A 139 -6.68 -32.88 3.05
N THR A 140 -7.62 -33.78 2.80
CA THR A 140 -8.71 -33.54 1.84
C THR A 140 -9.66 -32.43 2.29
N ASN A 141 -9.84 -32.24 3.61
CA ASN A 141 -10.66 -31.17 4.16
C ASN A 141 -9.94 -29.82 4.08
N ASP A 142 -8.63 -29.82 4.36
CA ASP A 142 -7.79 -28.64 4.23
C ASP A 142 -7.82 -28.13 2.77
N LEU A 143 -7.58 -29.05 1.82
CA LEU A 143 -7.63 -28.74 0.39
C LEU A 143 -9.03 -28.36 -0.09
N SER A 144 -10.09 -29.02 0.38
CA SER A 144 -11.47 -28.66 0.02
C SER A 144 -11.82 -27.23 0.43
N THR A 145 -11.34 -26.80 1.59
CA THR A 145 -11.54 -25.43 2.09
C THR A 145 -10.84 -24.43 1.17
N VAL A 146 -9.58 -24.67 0.84
CA VAL A 146 -8.79 -23.78 -0.02
C VAL A 146 -9.31 -23.79 -1.47
N PHE A 147 -9.70 -24.94 -2.00
CA PHE A 147 -10.31 -25.03 -3.34
C PHE A 147 -11.66 -24.33 -3.41
N GLY A 148 -12.47 -24.36 -2.34
CA GLY A 148 -13.69 -23.56 -2.24
C GLY A 148 -13.41 -22.07 -2.36
N GLN A 149 -12.43 -21.56 -1.60
CA GLN A 149 -12.00 -20.15 -1.68
C GLN A 149 -11.43 -19.78 -3.05
N ALA A 150 -10.63 -20.67 -3.64
CA ALA A 150 -10.06 -20.47 -4.96
C ALA A 150 -11.16 -20.38 -6.03
N LYS A 151 -12.19 -21.24 -5.94
CA LYS A 151 -13.30 -21.26 -6.88
C LYS A 151 -14.11 -19.96 -6.92
N GLU A 152 -14.26 -19.27 -5.78
CA GLU A 152 -14.93 -17.97 -5.73
C GLU A 152 -14.20 -16.90 -6.55
N LYS A 153 -12.88 -17.05 -6.74
CA LYS A 153 -12.03 -16.10 -7.45
C LYS A 153 -11.69 -16.55 -8.87
N THR A 154 -11.54 -17.86 -9.12
CA THR A 154 -11.02 -18.40 -10.38
C THR A 154 -11.51 -19.84 -10.61
N THR A 155 -11.73 -20.25 -11.87
CA THR A 155 -11.99 -21.66 -12.18
C THR A 155 -10.76 -22.54 -11.94
N LEU A 156 -10.94 -23.74 -11.40
CA LEU A 156 -9.83 -24.64 -11.08
C LEU A 156 -9.41 -25.50 -12.28
N PRO A 157 -8.12 -25.51 -12.66
CA PRO A 157 -7.57 -26.47 -13.60
C PRO A 157 -7.71 -27.92 -13.10
N SER A 158 -7.86 -28.88 -14.01
CA SER A 158 -7.87 -30.31 -13.67
C SER A 158 -6.46 -30.88 -13.46
N ARG A 159 -5.40 -30.13 -13.72
CA ARG A 159 -4.03 -30.58 -13.47
C ARG A 159 -3.58 -30.08 -12.10
N ILE A 160 -3.28 -30.99 -11.19
CA ILE A 160 -2.72 -30.72 -9.86
C ILE A 160 -1.29 -31.25 -9.82
N ILE A 161 -0.36 -30.43 -9.37
CA ILE A 161 1.05 -30.76 -9.27
C ILE A 161 1.46 -30.54 -7.82
N ILE A 162 2.00 -31.57 -7.18
CA ILE A 162 2.36 -31.55 -5.77
C ILE A 162 3.86 -31.72 -5.59
N TYR A 163 4.44 -31.04 -4.60
CA TYR A 163 5.88 -31.11 -4.35
C TYR A 163 6.24 -30.82 -2.89
N ASN A 164 7.36 -31.40 -2.45
CA ASN A 164 7.98 -31.26 -1.13
C ASN A 164 9.43 -31.79 -1.18
N SER A 165 10.17 -31.63 -0.09
CA SER A 165 11.45 -32.26 0.24
C SER A 165 11.34 -33.71 0.75
N LYS A 166 10.13 -34.30 0.72
CA LYS A 166 9.81 -35.68 1.12
C LYS A 166 8.90 -36.34 0.07
N GLY A 167 8.81 -37.68 0.09
CA GLY A 167 7.88 -38.43 -0.77
C GLY A 167 6.42 -38.08 -0.51
N LEU A 168 5.61 -38.02 -1.57
CA LEU A 168 4.21 -37.57 -1.54
C LEU A 168 3.22 -38.59 -2.15
N ASP A 169 3.61 -39.85 -2.24
CA ASP A 169 2.80 -40.89 -2.88
C ASP A 169 1.46 -41.10 -2.16
N ASP A 170 1.46 -41.07 -0.83
CA ASP A 170 0.25 -41.21 -0.01
C ASP A 170 -0.69 -40.00 -0.16
N GLU A 171 -0.13 -38.79 -0.19
CA GLU A 171 -0.87 -37.54 -0.42
C GLU A 171 -1.49 -37.53 -1.82
N ALA A 172 -0.74 -37.93 -2.85
CA ALA A 172 -1.26 -38.04 -4.21
C ALA A 172 -2.42 -39.04 -4.28
N ALA A 173 -2.29 -40.21 -3.65
CA ALA A 173 -3.35 -41.20 -3.59
C ALA A 173 -4.61 -40.67 -2.88
N LYS A 174 -4.45 -39.93 -1.77
CA LYS A 174 -5.57 -39.29 -1.05
C LYS A 174 -6.29 -38.26 -1.93
N ILE A 175 -5.55 -37.42 -2.66
CA ILE A 175 -6.15 -36.39 -3.54
C ILE A 175 -6.91 -37.04 -4.70
N LEU A 176 -6.36 -38.10 -5.29
CA LEU A 176 -6.97 -38.80 -6.43
C LEU A 176 -8.22 -39.60 -6.06
N THR A 177 -8.25 -40.20 -4.87
CA THR A 177 -9.37 -41.03 -4.40
C THR A 177 -10.49 -40.23 -3.74
N HIS A 178 -10.24 -38.95 -3.42
CA HIS A 178 -11.24 -38.08 -2.80
C HIS A 178 -12.35 -37.67 -3.78
N HIS A 179 -13.59 -37.69 -3.30
CA HIS A 179 -14.75 -37.26 -4.07
C HIS A 179 -14.98 -35.75 -3.89
N TRP A 180 -14.33 -34.95 -4.73
CA TRP A 180 -14.50 -33.50 -4.75
C TRP A 180 -15.94 -33.09 -5.06
N GLN A 181 -16.40 -31.97 -4.49
CA GLN A 181 -17.71 -31.41 -4.81
C GLN A 181 -17.83 -31.15 -6.32
N GLY A 182 -18.95 -31.57 -6.92
CA GLY A 182 -19.11 -31.71 -8.38
C GLY A 182 -19.02 -30.41 -9.19
N ASP A 183 -18.93 -29.28 -8.50
CA ASP A 183 -18.82 -27.95 -9.08
C ASP A 183 -17.42 -27.33 -8.91
N LEU A 184 -16.50 -27.96 -8.17
CA LEU A 184 -15.12 -27.47 -7.99
C LEU A 184 -14.30 -27.59 -9.27
N PHE A 185 -14.41 -28.71 -9.97
CA PHE A 185 -13.64 -28.99 -11.18
C PHE A 185 -14.56 -29.28 -12.36
N ILE A 186 -14.21 -28.75 -13.54
CA ILE A 186 -14.91 -29.05 -14.80
C ILE A 186 -14.65 -30.50 -15.23
N GLN A 187 -13.46 -31.02 -14.91
CA GLN A 187 -13.03 -32.39 -15.18
C GLN A 187 -12.33 -32.95 -13.94
N LEU A 188 -12.37 -34.27 -13.74
CA LEU A 188 -11.69 -34.90 -12.60
C LEU A 188 -10.20 -34.54 -12.58
N PRO A 189 -9.65 -34.19 -11.40
CA PRO A 189 -8.27 -33.77 -11.30
C PRO A 189 -7.30 -34.94 -11.52
N LYS A 190 -6.18 -34.65 -12.19
CA LYS A 190 -5.00 -35.51 -12.29
C LYS A 190 -3.93 -34.96 -11.36
N VAL A 191 -3.19 -35.84 -10.70
CA VAL A 191 -2.15 -35.47 -9.74
C VAL A 191 -0.79 -35.93 -10.27
N GLU A 192 0.16 -35.00 -10.31
CA GLU A 192 1.56 -35.23 -10.68
C GLU A 192 2.46 -34.86 -9.49
N ILE A 193 3.52 -35.64 -9.26
CA ILE A 193 4.48 -35.40 -8.18
C ILE A 193 5.78 -34.87 -8.79
N ILE A 194 6.28 -33.73 -8.31
CA ILE A 194 7.64 -33.27 -8.58
C ILE A 194 8.55 -33.75 -7.46
N LYS A 195 9.63 -34.42 -7.85
CA LYS A 195 10.64 -34.96 -6.91
C LYS A 195 11.56 -33.85 -6.42
N GLU A 196 12.08 -34.01 -5.20
CA GLU A 196 13.02 -33.07 -4.56
C GLU A 196 14.19 -32.69 -5.47
N GLU A 197 14.83 -33.67 -6.14
CA GLU A 197 15.94 -33.43 -7.08
C GLU A 197 15.57 -32.42 -8.17
N THR A 198 14.35 -32.55 -8.73
CA THR A 198 13.84 -31.64 -9.75
C THR A 198 13.56 -30.25 -9.20
N ILE A 199 13.15 -30.14 -7.94
CA ILE A 199 12.97 -28.84 -7.26
C ILE A 199 14.33 -28.18 -7.08
N THR A 200 15.35 -28.92 -6.62
CA THR A 200 16.71 -28.40 -6.46
C THR A 200 17.28 -27.88 -7.77
N ASP A 201 17.14 -28.64 -8.87
CA ASP A 201 17.57 -28.22 -10.20
C ASP A 201 16.83 -26.95 -10.67
N ALA A 202 15.51 -26.90 -10.47
CA ALA A 202 14.68 -25.74 -10.80
C ALA A 202 15.14 -24.46 -10.08
N LEU A 203 15.43 -24.57 -8.78
CA LEU A 203 15.88 -23.46 -7.94
C LEU A 203 17.23 -22.92 -8.41
N ILE A 204 18.18 -23.81 -8.70
CA ILE A 204 19.52 -23.45 -9.20
C ILE A 204 19.42 -22.80 -10.58
N GLU A 205 18.56 -23.32 -11.45
CA GLU A 205 18.35 -22.76 -12.78
C GLU A 205 17.79 -21.33 -12.72
N VAL A 206 16.78 -21.08 -11.87
CA VAL A 206 16.23 -19.73 -11.69
C VAL A 206 17.28 -18.76 -11.17
N PHE A 207 18.08 -19.18 -10.18
CA PHE A 207 19.17 -18.36 -9.69
C PHE A 207 20.22 -18.08 -10.78
N SER A 208 20.60 -19.09 -11.56
CA SER A 208 21.55 -18.93 -12.67
C SER A 208 21.08 -17.90 -13.70
N ALA A 209 19.79 -17.91 -14.04
CA ALA A 209 19.21 -16.99 -15.01
C ALA A 209 19.19 -15.55 -14.50
N GLN A 210 18.89 -15.35 -13.21
CA GLN A 210 18.93 -14.02 -12.58
C GLN A 210 20.36 -13.47 -12.52
N SER A 211 21.33 -14.30 -12.12
CA SER A 211 22.72 -13.89 -11.94
C SER A 211 23.45 -13.60 -13.26
N LEU A 212 23.15 -14.36 -14.33
CA LEU A 212 23.73 -14.13 -15.66
C LEU A 212 23.18 -12.88 -16.36
N SER A 213 21.95 -12.47 -16.04
CA SER A 213 21.30 -11.28 -16.61
C SER A 213 21.97 -9.97 -16.18
N GLU A 214 22.58 -9.94 -14.99
CA GLU A 214 23.32 -8.77 -14.48
C GLU A 214 24.72 -8.60 -15.10
N THR A 215 25.31 -9.68 -15.66
CA THR A 215 26.70 -9.67 -16.16
C THR A 215 26.81 -9.23 -17.64
N SER A 216 25.70 -9.14 -18.38
CA SER A 216 25.70 -8.81 -19.81
C SER A 216 25.78 -7.30 -20.13
N SER A 217 25.83 -6.42 -19.11
CA SER A 217 25.84 -4.96 -19.28
C SER A 217 27.18 -4.34 -18.85
N ALA A 218 28.27 -4.67 -19.55
CA ALA A 218 29.51 -3.89 -19.43
C ALA A 218 29.58 -2.75 -20.49
N PRO A 219 29.92 -1.49 -20.12
CA PRO A 219 29.60 -0.29 -20.92
C PRO A 219 30.82 0.41 -21.57
N LEU A 220 30.58 1.19 -22.64
CA LEU A 220 31.45 2.28 -23.11
C LEU A 220 31.10 3.60 -22.39
N PRO A 221 32.04 4.54 -22.20
CA PRO A 221 31.96 5.55 -21.15
C PRO A 221 31.33 6.87 -21.63
N GLU A 222 30.38 7.43 -20.87
CA GLU A 222 30.48 8.81 -20.37
C GLU A 222 29.38 9.20 -19.37
N LYS A 223 29.84 9.93 -18.35
CA LYS A 223 29.17 10.88 -17.45
C LYS A 223 28.14 10.39 -16.41
N LYS A 224 28.58 10.51 -15.15
CA LYS A 224 27.86 10.29 -13.89
C LYS A 224 26.62 11.19 -13.76
N GLU A 225 25.47 10.54 -13.67
CA GLU A 225 24.36 10.97 -12.82
C GLU A 225 23.99 9.78 -11.93
N GLU A 226 23.98 10.00 -10.62
CA GLU A 226 23.61 9.00 -9.61
C GLU A 226 22.15 8.58 -9.84
N LYS A 227 21.95 7.32 -10.20
CA LYS A 227 20.66 6.64 -10.04
C LYS A 227 20.70 5.92 -8.70
N GLU A 228 19.78 6.29 -7.82
CA GLU A 228 19.54 5.65 -6.53
C GLU A 228 19.20 4.17 -6.75
N VAL A 229 20.06 3.31 -6.22
CA VAL A 229 19.77 1.89 -6.00
C VAL A 229 19.03 1.81 -4.67
N LEU A 230 17.80 1.31 -4.71
CA LEU A 230 17.01 0.99 -3.52
C LEU A 230 17.68 -0.17 -2.77
N GLY A 231 18.35 0.15 -1.67
CA GLY A 231 18.93 -0.82 -0.75
C GLY A 231 19.27 -0.14 0.58
N PHE A 232 18.41 -0.31 1.58
CA PHE A 232 18.61 0.21 2.92
C PHE A 232 19.83 -0.45 3.58
N VAL A 233 20.82 0.36 3.94
CA VAL A 233 21.94 -0.01 4.81
C VAL A 233 21.59 0.38 6.24
N ILE A 234 21.77 -0.54 7.18
CA ILE A 234 21.51 -0.33 8.61
C ILE A 234 22.79 0.16 9.31
N ASN A 235 22.64 1.27 10.05
CA ASN A 235 23.49 1.85 11.10
C ASN A 235 24.86 2.49 10.74
N GLN A 236 24.90 3.82 10.76
CA GLN A 236 26.00 4.59 11.32
C GLN A 236 25.47 5.64 12.30
N ASP A 237 25.95 5.57 13.54
CA ASP A 237 25.69 6.52 14.63
C ASP A 237 26.23 7.92 14.29
N ILE A 238 25.41 8.94 14.51
CA ILE A 238 25.78 10.35 14.36
C ILE A 238 26.00 10.92 15.77
N LYS A 239 27.27 11.28 16.07
CA LYS A 239 27.63 12.10 17.22
C LYS A 239 27.01 13.50 17.09
N GLU A 240 26.47 13.97 18.21
CA GLU A 240 26.01 15.35 18.44
C GLU A 240 27.16 16.36 18.29
N GLU A 241 26.96 17.40 17.48
CA GLU A 241 27.56 18.72 17.71
C GLU A 241 26.55 19.84 17.39
N GLY A 242 26.10 20.50 18.47
CA GLY A 242 25.90 21.95 18.60
C GLY A 242 25.06 22.72 17.58
N PHE A 243 23.79 22.98 17.92
CA PHE A 243 23.01 24.07 17.33
C PHE A 243 23.51 25.44 17.83
N PRO A 244 23.83 26.42 16.94
CA PRO A 244 23.74 27.83 17.29
C PRO A 244 22.29 28.34 17.10
N PRO A 245 21.88 29.40 17.85
CA PRO A 245 20.49 29.81 17.97
C PRO A 245 19.93 30.51 16.71
N PRO A 246 18.59 30.64 16.60
CA PRO A 246 17.93 31.12 15.41
C PRO A 246 18.06 32.64 15.27
N VAL A 247 18.62 33.09 14.14
CA VAL A 247 18.57 34.51 13.76
C VAL A 247 17.25 34.79 13.05
N GLU A 248 16.41 35.61 13.70
CA GLU A 248 15.23 36.24 13.11
C GLU A 248 15.59 37.00 11.82
N LYS A 249 15.03 36.59 10.68
CA LYS A 249 15.01 37.44 9.48
C LYS A 249 13.88 38.45 9.60
N LYS A 250 14.21 39.64 10.09
CA LYS A 250 13.41 40.86 9.85
C LYS A 250 13.24 41.05 8.33
N GLN A 251 11.98 41.16 7.90
CA GLN A 251 11.61 41.66 6.58
C GLN A 251 12.15 43.09 6.42
N THR A 252 13.21 43.23 5.63
CA THR A 252 13.59 44.53 5.05
C THR A 252 13.10 44.55 3.62
N LYS A 253 12.16 45.45 3.34
CA LYS A 253 11.74 45.83 1.99
C LYS A 253 12.99 46.28 1.22
N LYS A 254 13.51 45.43 0.34
CA LYS A 254 14.45 45.86 -0.69
C LYS A 254 13.66 46.65 -1.73
N HIS A 255 13.79 47.97 -1.68
CA HIS A 255 13.51 48.83 -2.81
C HIS A 255 14.42 48.39 -3.95
N LEU A 256 13.87 47.78 -5.00
CA LEU A 256 14.59 47.64 -6.26
C LEU A 256 14.75 49.05 -6.84
N SER A 257 15.85 49.71 -6.54
CA SER A 257 16.36 50.76 -7.40
C SER A 257 16.89 50.07 -8.66
N PHE A 258 16.08 50.11 -9.73
CA PHE A 258 16.59 49.87 -11.08
C PHE A 258 17.58 50.99 -11.40
N ASP A 259 18.87 50.66 -11.37
CA ASP A 259 19.90 51.51 -11.96
C ASP A 259 19.80 51.38 -13.49
N PHE A 260 19.20 52.39 -14.12
CA PHE A 260 19.02 52.50 -15.57
C PHE A 260 20.31 52.93 -16.31
N SER A 261 21.50 52.70 -15.74
CA SER A 261 22.76 53.21 -16.32
C SER A 261 23.42 52.31 -17.36
N LYS A 262 22.85 51.15 -17.74
CA LYS A 262 23.41 50.31 -18.82
C LYS A 262 22.32 49.58 -19.63
N LEU A 263 21.58 50.33 -20.45
CA LEU A 263 20.95 49.79 -21.65
C LEU A 263 21.79 50.20 -22.85
N PRO A 264 22.06 49.31 -23.83
CA PRO A 264 22.61 49.73 -25.11
C PRO A 264 21.57 50.62 -25.78
N HIS A 265 21.84 51.92 -25.82
CA HIS A 265 21.08 52.84 -26.65
C HIS A 265 21.22 52.37 -28.10
N PRO A 266 20.12 52.17 -28.85
CA PRO A 266 20.25 52.12 -30.30
C PRO A 266 20.78 53.49 -30.72
N GLU A 267 22.04 53.55 -31.12
CA GLU A 267 22.63 54.72 -31.75
C GLU A 267 21.93 54.94 -33.10
N PHE A 268 20.78 55.61 -33.06
CA PHE A 268 20.27 56.26 -34.25
C PHE A 268 21.15 57.48 -34.48
N LEU A 269 22.18 57.29 -35.31
CA LEU A 269 23.07 58.34 -35.81
C LEU A 269 22.24 59.41 -36.54
N PHE A 270 21.69 60.37 -35.80
CA PHE A 270 21.30 61.66 -36.32
C PHE A 270 22.43 62.66 -36.04
N LYS A 271 23.61 62.43 -36.64
CA LYS A 271 24.64 63.46 -36.79
C LYS A 271 24.23 64.41 -37.92
N GLY A 272 23.16 65.14 -37.68
CA GLY A 272 22.79 66.33 -38.44
C GLY A 272 22.49 67.41 -37.42
N LYS A 273 23.29 68.48 -37.40
CA LYS A 273 22.86 69.72 -36.74
C LYS A 273 21.55 70.11 -37.40
N LEU A 274 20.44 69.98 -36.67
CA LEU A 274 19.16 70.55 -37.08
C LEU A 274 19.29 72.07 -36.93
N VAL A 275 19.95 72.69 -37.90
CA VAL A 275 19.89 74.13 -38.10
C VAL A 275 18.45 74.39 -38.53
N ILE A 276 17.60 74.81 -37.60
CA ILE A 276 16.30 75.37 -37.93
C ILE A 276 16.64 76.73 -38.55
N PRO A 277 16.55 76.91 -39.89
CA PRO A 277 16.76 78.22 -40.46
C PRO A 277 15.72 79.15 -39.83
N ALA A 278 16.12 80.35 -39.41
CA ALA A 278 15.20 81.40 -38.99
C ALA A 278 14.31 81.76 -40.19
N PHE A 279 13.25 80.98 -40.36
CA PHE A 279 12.36 81.09 -41.49
C PHE A 279 11.51 82.33 -41.24
N LYS A 280 11.65 83.36 -42.09
CA LYS A 280 10.72 84.49 -42.10
C LYS A 280 9.33 83.92 -42.33
N SER A 281 8.59 83.76 -41.24
CA SER A 281 7.31 83.08 -41.20
C SER A 281 6.30 83.90 -41.99
N SER A 282 6.09 83.53 -43.25
CA SER A 282 4.81 83.83 -43.87
C SER A 282 3.78 83.02 -43.09
N ARG A 283 2.67 83.64 -42.66
CA ARG A 283 1.60 82.96 -41.90
C ARG A 283 1.18 81.62 -42.53
N LYS A 284 1.35 81.47 -43.85
CA LYS A 284 1.07 80.24 -44.59
C LYS A 284 1.99 79.07 -44.23
N ILE A 285 3.29 79.29 -44.00
CA ILE A 285 4.27 78.21 -43.78
C ILE A 285 4.20 77.67 -42.35
N ALA A 286 3.94 78.53 -41.35
CA ALA A 286 3.62 78.09 -40.00
C ALA A 286 2.35 77.22 -39.95
N VAL A 287 1.34 77.55 -40.77
CA VAL A 287 0.11 76.75 -40.91
C VAL A 287 0.42 75.37 -41.52
N PHE A 288 1.27 75.29 -42.56
CA PHE A 288 1.67 74.00 -43.13
C PHE A 288 2.47 73.13 -42.16
N ILE A 289 3.41 73.70 -41.40
CA ILE A 289 4.18 72.95 -40.40
C ILE A 289 3.28 72.49 -39.26
N GLY A 290 2.37 73.35 -38.79
CA GLY A 290 1.36 72.99 -37.78
C GLY A 290 0.47 71.85 -38.25
N LEU A 291 -0.03 71.91 -39.48
CA LEU A 291 -0.84 70.85 -40.09
C LEU A 291 -0.04 69.54 -40.22
N PHE A 292 1.23 69.62 -40.64
CA PHE A 292 2.10 68.46 -40.75
C PHE A 292 2.33 67.78 -39.40
N LEU A 293 2.60 68.56 -38.34
CA LEU A 293 2.76 68.03 -36.98
C LEU A 293 1.47 67.41 -36.44
N ILE A 294 0.30 67.98 -36.77
CA ILE A 294 -1.00 67.39 -36.42
C ILE A 294 -1.19 66.05 -37.13
N VAL A 295 -0.93 65.98 -38.44
CA VAL A 295 -1.03 64.72 -39.21
C VAL A 295 -0.04 63.68 -38.69
N LEU A 296 1.19 64.08 -38.40
CA LEU A 296 2.21 63.20 -37.83
C LEU A 296 1.82 62.70 -36.44
N SER A 297 1.22 63.56 -35.60
CA SER A 297 0.74 63.18 -34.26
C SER A 297 -0.44 62.20 -34.34
N VAL A 298 -1.37 62.40 -35.29
CA VAL A 298 -2.46 61.46 -35.56
C VAL A 298 -1.92 60.13 -36.05
N LEU A 299 -0.90 60.12 -36.92
CA LEU A 299 -0.26 58.91 -37.42
C LEU A 299 0.49 58.14 -36.31
N ILE A 300 1.24 58.84 -35.46
CA ILE A 300 1.92 58.24 -34.31
C ILE A 300 0.88 57.66 -33.33
N ASN A 301 -0.21 58.39 -33.08
CA ASN A 301 -1.32 57.88 -32.27
C ASN A 301 -1.91 56.60 -32.86
N GLU A 302 -2.17 56.59 -34.16
CA GLU A 302 -2.73 55.44 -34.88
C GLU A 302 -1.81 54.21 -34.84
N ILE A 303 -0.48 54.40 -34.89
CA ILE A 303 0.49 53.30 -34.88
C ILE A 303 0.70 52.73 -33.48
N TYR A 304 0.80 53.57 -32.45
CA TYR A 304 1.27 53.13 -31.13
C TYR A 304 0.19 53.05 -30.05
N PHE A 305 -0.85 53.87 -30.13
CA PHE A 305 -1.77 54.11 -29.02
C PHE A 305 -3.21 53.71 -29.30
N HIS A 306 -3.65 53.77 -30.56
CA HIS A 306 -4.97 53.32 -30.98
C HIS A 306 -4.97 51.79 -31.10
N LYS A 307 -5.48 51.09 -30.07
CA LYS A 307 -5.51 49.62 -30.02
C LYS A 307 -6.89 49.12 -29.66
N VAL A 308 -7.27 47.95 -30.16
CA VAL A 308 -8.56 47.32 -29.84
C VAL A 308 -8.37 45.85 -29.50
N ASP A 309 -9.03 45.42 -28.42
CA ASP A 309 -9.23 44.01 -28.10
C ASP A 309 -10.66 43.65 -28.50
N LEU A 310 -10.81 42.80 -29.52
CA LEU A 310 -12.08 42.28 -30.02
C LEU A 310 -12.33 40.89 -29.51
N THR A 311 -13.41 40.70 -28.75
CA THR A 311 -13.88 39.38 -28.33
C THR A 311 -15.12 39.01 -29.13
N VAL A 312 -14.97 38.03 -30.03
CA VAL A 312 -16.04 37.55 -30.89
C VAL A 312 -16.70 36.34 -30.23
N PHE A 313 -18.00 36.45 -29.94
CA PHE A 313 -18.79 35.34 -29.41
C PHE A 313 -19.40 34.56 -30.56
N VAL A 314 -19.02 33.28 -30.71
CA VAL A 314 -19.51 32.43 -31.78
C VAL A 314 -20.54 31.42 -31.27
N PRO A 315 -21.47 30.94 -32.12
CA PRO A 315 -22.35 29.84 -31.77
C PRO A 315 -21.55 28.61 -31.36
N THR A 316 -22.08 27.87 -30.38
CA THR A 316 -21.47 26.66 -29.86
C THR A 316 -22.25 25.42 -30.28
N ASP A 317 -21.56 24.30 -30.33
CA ASP A 317 -22.14 22.97 -30.47
C ASP A 317 -21.59 22.07 -29.35
N ASN A 318 -22.49 21.42 -28.62
CA ASN A 318 -22.11 20.60 -27.47
C ASN A 318 -22.06 19.15 -27.90
N VAL A 319 -20.92 18.51 -27.69
CA VAL A 319 -20.74 17.08 -27.95
C VAL A 319 -20.49 16.39 -26.62
N GLU A 320 -21.38 15.45 -26.27
CA GLU A 320 -21.28 14.66 -25.05
C GLU A 320 -21.22 13.18 -25.41
N LYS A 321 -20.30 12.46 -24.76
CA LYS A 321 -20.14 11.03 -24.98
C LYS A 321 -19.57 10.34 -23.76
N GLU A 322 -19.95 9.09 -23.57
CA GLU A 322 -19.30 8.18 -22.64
C GLU A 322 -18.28 7.34 -23.42
N LEU A 323 -17.04 7.34 -22.95
CA LEU A 323 -15.93 6.58 -23.52
C LEU A 323 -15.46 5.55 -22.52
N GLU A 324 -15.17 4.36 -23.00
CA GLU A 324 -14.47 3.33 -22.24
C GLU A 324 -13.01 3.36 -22.71
N LEU A 325 -12.09 3.63 -21.79
CA LEU A 325 -10.65 3.62 -22.04
C LEU A 325 -10.01 2.56 -21.15
N THR A 326 -9.07 1.82 -21.73
CA THR A 326 -8.23 0.91 -20.96
C THR A 326 -6.98 1.66 -20.52
N ALA A 327 -6.74 1.77 -19.22
CA ALA A 327 -5.54 2.37 -18.65
C ALA A 327 -4.68 1.34 -17.93
N GLY A 328 -3.39 1.59 -17.81
CA GLY A 328 -2.50 0.65 -17.13
C GLY A 328 -1.06 1.15 -17.08
N VAL A 329 -0.20 0.36 -16.44
CA VAL A 329 1.22 0.69 -16.27
C VAL A 329 2.08 0.11 -17.42
N ASP A 330 1.61 -0.97 -18.05
CA ASP A 330 2.30 -1.68 -19.12
C ASP A 330 1.85 -1.23 -20.52
N GLY A 331 2.64 -1.57 -21.54
CA GLY A 331 2.35 -1.24 -22.94
C GLY A 331 1.12 -1.96 -23.50
N GLY A 332 0.37 -1.27 -24.39
CA GLY A 332 -0.85 -1.80 -25.01
C GLY A 332 -2.16 -1.23 -24.43
N VAL A 333 -2.09 -0.17 -23.64
CA VAL A 333 -3.21 0.56 -23.05
C VAL A 333 -3.43 1.93 -23.71
N ASP A 334 -4.63 2.50 -23.59
CA ASP A 334 -4.96 3.83 -24.12
C ASP A 334 -4.34 4.97 -23.30
N LEU A 335 -4.24 4.81 -21.97
CA LEU A 335 -3.68 5.81 -21.05
C LEU A 335 -2.66 5.17 -20.10
N ALA A 336 -1.47 5.75 -20.03
CA ALA A 336 -0.45 5.33 -19.07
C ALA A 336 -0.80 5.80 -17.64
N LEU A 337 -0.69 4.88 -16.68
CA LEU A 337 -0.81 5.15 -15.25
C LEU A 337 0.57 5.09 -14.58
N LYS A 338 0.77 5.92 -13.56
CA LYS A 338 1.92 5.84 -12.66
C LYS A 338 1.45 5.35 -11.30
N ILE A 339 2.17 4.38 -10.75
CA ILE A 339 1.97 3.89 -9.39
C ILE A 339 2.99 4.56 -8.49
N SER A 340 2.52 5.08 -7.37
CA SER A 340 3.36 5.58 -6.30
C SER A 340 2.91 5.03 -4.96
N THR A 341 3.88 4.78 -4.08
CA THR A 341 3.64 4.36 -2.70
C THR A 341 4.21 5.42 -1.78
N VAL A 342 3.42 5.86 -0.79
CA VAL A 342 3.92 6.70 0.30
C VAL A 342 3.71 5.99 1.63
N SER A 343 4.75 6.03 2.46
CA SER A 343 4.70 5.54 3.84
C SER A 343 4.62 6.71 4.81
N ALA A 344 3.77 6.61 5.83
CA ALA A 344 3.74 7.55 6.94
C ALA A 344 3.44 6.84 8.27
N ASP A 345 4.06 7.31 9.34
CA ASP A 345 3.84 6.76 10.68
C ASP A 345 2.62 7.41 11.34
N PHE A 346 1.73 6.58 11.87
CA PHE A 346 0.55 7.00 12.60
C PHE A 346 0.58 6.44 14.01
N SER A 347 0.23 7.29 14.98
CA SER A 347 0.06 6.88 16.37
C SER A 347 -1.26 7.41 16.92
N GLN A 348 -2.06 6.55 17.54
CA GLN A 348 -3.30 6.89 18.22
C GLN A 348 -3.40 6.17 19.56
N SER A 349 -4.12 6.75 20.51
CA SER A 349 -4.37 6.15 21.82
C SER A 349 -5.84 6.21 22.21
N LYS A 350 -6.26 5.26 23.05
CA LYS A 350 -7.62 5.15 23.57
C LYS A 350 -7.59 4.66 25.02
N THR A 351 -8.57 5.06 25.81
CA THR A 351 -8.78 4.50 27.16
C THR A 351 -9.26 3.05 27.07
N THR A 352 -8.76 2.19 27.96
CA THR A 352 -9.14 0.77 28.02
C THR A 352 -10.54 0.61 28.59
N THR A 353 -11.22 -0.49 28.31
CA THR A 353 -12.58 -0.76 28.84
C THR A 353 -12.70 -2.12 29.51
N GLY A 354 -11.70 -3.00 29.34
CA GLY A 354 -11.66 -4.30 29.98
C GLY A 354 -11.55 -4.21 31.50
N LYS A 355 -12.07 -5.22 32.19
CA LYS A 355 -11.99 -5.35 33.64
C LYS A 355 -11.53 -6.76 33.99
N LYS A 356 -10.62 -6.87 34.96
CA LYS A 356 -10.12 -8.15 35.47
C LYS A 356 -10.02 -8.09 36.99
N ASP A 357 -10.48 -9.14 37.65
CA ASP A 357 -10.28 -9.30 39.09
C ASP A 357 -8.93 -9.98 39.33
N ILE A 358 -8.06 -9.34 40.11
CA ILE A 358 -6.77 -9.88 40.55
C ILE A 358 -6.75 -10.01 42.08
N GLY A 359 -5.96 -10.96 42.59
CA GLY A 359 -5.86 -11.20 44.01
C GLY A 359 -5.31 -12.58 44.33
N THR A 360 -5.31 -12.91 45.62
CA THR A 360 -4.76 -14.16 46.16
C THR A 360 -5.88 -15.08 46.63
N LYS A 361 -5.63 -16.39 46.54
CA LYS A 361 -6.54 -17.44 47.02
C LYS A 361 -6.30 -17.66 48.51
N ALA A 362 -7.37 -17.85 49.27
CA ALA A 362 -7.24 -18.20 50.69
C ALA A 362 -6.68 -19.61 50.84
N GLN A 363 -5.83 -19.81 51.84
CA GLN A 363 -5.26 -21.09 52.20
C GLN A 363 -5.57 -21.41 53.66
N GLY A 364 -5.63 -22.71 53.96
CA GLY A 364 -5.78 -23.18 55.33
C GLY A 364 -5.67 -24.68 55.45
N GLU A 365 -5.99 -25.19 56.63
CA GLU A 365 -5.90 -26.61 56.96
C GLU A 365 -7.25 -27.12 57.48
N VAL A 366 -7.68 -28.27 56.98
CA VAL A 366 -8.85 -28.97 57.49
C VAL A 366 -8.47 -30.34 58.01
N THR A 367 -9.15 -30.77 59.07
CA THR A 367 -9.13 -32.15 59.52
C THR A 367 -10.27 -32.90 58.85
N VAL A 368 -9.94 -33.93 58.08
CA VAL A 368 -10.91 -34.85 57.47
C VAL A 368 -11.27 -35.94 58.47
N TYR A 369 -12.57 -36.18 58.63
CA TYR A 369 -13.14 -37.20 59.52
C TYR A 369 -13.77 -38.31 58.68
N ASN A 370 -13.41 -39.56 58.96
CA ASN A 370 -13.93 -40.74 58.29
C ASN A 370 -14.57 -41.70 59.30
N PHE A 371 -15.88 -41.90 59.19
CA PHE A 371 -16.65 -42.84 60.00
C PHE A 371 -16.87 -44.21 59.34
N ASN A 372 -16.27 -44.48 58.18
CA ASN A 372 -16.47 -45.72 57.41
C ASN A 372 -15.12 -46.43 57.19
N LYS A 373 -14.96 -47.18 56.08
CA LYS A 373 -13.72 -47.85 55.69
C LYS A 373 -12.66 -46.84 55.26
N GLU A 374 -11.41 -47.29 55.31
CA GLU A 374 -10.25 -46.53 54.84
C GLU A 374 -10.49 -46.00 53.42
N LYS A 375 -10.16 -44.72 53.19
CA LYS A 375 -10.40 -44.05 51.93
C LYS A 375 -9.25 -43.10 51.61
N THR A 376 -8.80 -43.15 50.36
CA THR A 376 -7.83 -42.18 49.83
C THR A 376 -8.58 -41.09 49.07
N LEU A 377 -8.27 -39.83 49.39
CA LEU A 377 -8.76 -38.63 48.70
C LEU A 377 -7.64 -38.10 47.82
N ALA A 378 -7.90 -38.04 46.52
CA ALA A 378 -6.91 -37.56 45.55
C ALA A 378 -6.65 -36.05 45.75
N LYS A 379 -5.45 -35.61 45.35
CA LYS A 379 -5.14 -34.18 45.20
C LYS A 379 -6.18 -33.52 44.28
N GLY A 380 -6.66 -32.34 44.66
CA GLY A 380 -7.67 -31.61 43.91
C GLY A 380 -9.12 -31.97 44.23
N THR A 381 -9.37 -32.93 45.15
CA THR A 381 -10.73 -33.21 45.65
C THR A 381 -11.34 -31.93 46.21
N VAL A 382 -12.56 -31.59 45.80
CA VAL A 382 -13.22 -30.36 46.23
C VAL A 382 -13.94 -30.57 47.56
N ILE A 383 -13.80 -29.60 48.45
CA ILE A 383 -14.59 -29.51 49.68
C ILE A 383 -15.34 -28.18 49.70
N GLU A 384 -16.55 -28.18 50.23
CA GLU A 384 -17.44 -27.03 50.19
C GLU A 384 -18.00 -26.70 51.57
N SER A 385 -17.97 -25.42 51.93
CA SER A 385 -18.67 -24.88 53.10
C SER A 385 -19.39 -23.60 52.71
N LYS A 386 -20.69 -23.54 52.96
CA LYS A 386 -21.54 -22.35 52.70
C LYS A 386 -21.41 -21.80 51.27
N GLY A 387 -21.29 -22.67 50.26
CA GLY A 387 -21.15 -22.28 48.86
C GLY A 387 -19.71 -21.92 48.43
N ILE A 388 -18.74 -21.94 49.34
CA ILE A 388 -17.34 -21.63 49.05
C ILE A 388 -16.56 -22.94 48.91
N LYS A 389 -15.88 -23.08 47.77
CA LYS A 389 -15.17 -24.29 47.37
C LYS A 389 -13.66 -24.18 47.55
N PHE A 390 -13.08 -25.22 48.12
CA PHE A 390 -11.64 -25.39 48.31
C PHE A 390 -11.20 -26.72 47.70
N ALA A 391 -9.96 -26.81 47.25
CA ALA A 391 -9.37 -28.05 46.73
C ALA A 391 -8.26 -28.53 47.66
N LEU A 392 -8.14 -29.85 47.82
CA LEU A 392 -7.03 -30.47 48.55
C LEU A 392 -5.71 -30.25 47.81
N ASP A 393 -4.68 -29.78 48.51
CA ASP A 393 -3.37 -29.51 47.91
C ASP A 393 -2.57 -30.79 47.62
N ASN A 394 -2.85 -31.86 48.37
CA ASN A 394 -2.17 -33.15 48.31
C ASN A 394 -3.16 -34.31 48.42
N GLU A 395 -2.75 -35.49 47.94
CA GLU A 395 -3.46 -36.74 48.20
C GLU A 395 -3.35 -37.10 49.68
N VAL A 396 -4.47 -37.52 50.28
CA VAL A 396 -4.54 -37.89 51.69
C VAL A 396 -5.29 -39.18 51.90
N LYS A 397 -4.67 -40.10 52.63
CA LYS A 397 -5.25 -41.38 53.04
C LYS A 397 -5.83 -41.26 54.44
N VAL A 398 -7.13 -41.46 54.58
CA VAL A 398 -7.84 -41.35 55.86
C VAL A 398 -8.24 -42.74 56.35
N ALA A 399 -7.71 -43.13 57.50
CA ALA A 399 -7.96 -44.44 58.13
C ALA A 399 -9.46 -44.67 58.41
N SER A 400 -9.84 -45.94 58.59
CA SER A 400 -11.21 -46.31 58.96
C SER A 400 -11.55 -45.93 60.41
N ALA A 401 -12.84 -45.85 60.72
CA ALA A 401 -13.29 -45.68 62.11
C ALA A 401 -12.92 -46.90 62.99
N THR A 402 -12.50 -46.64 64.22
CA THR A 402 -12.20 -47.66 65.25
C THR A 402 -13.24 -47.61 66.37
N GLY A 403 -13.49 -48.72 67.07
CA GLY A 403 -14.45 -48.74 68.17
C GLY A 403 -14.14 -49.82 69.21
N ASN A 404 -14.36 -49.47 70.48
CA ASN A 404 -14.44 -50.38 71.63
C ASN A 404 -15.66 -49.97 72.48
N GLU A 405 -16.00 -50.74 73.52
CA GLU A 405 -17.24 -50.71 74.34
C GLU A 405 -17.73 -49.33 74.89
N GLY A 406 -17.06 -48.21 74.59
CA GLY A 406 -17.48 -46.83 74.89
C GLY A 406 -17.78 -45.92 73.68
N GLY A 407 -17.72 -46.40 72.42
CA GLY A 407 -18.13 -45.61 71.24
C GLY A 407 -17.27 -45.79 69.97
N ARG A 408 -17.75 -45.21 68.85
CA ARG A 408 -17.08 -45.23 67.53
C ARG A 408 -16.26 -43.95 67.34
N PHE A 409 -14.95 -44.08 67.15
CA PHE A 409 -14.01 -42.99 66.89
C PHE A 409 -13.71 -42.89 65.39
N PRO A 410 -13.81 -41.70 64.77
CA PRO A 410 -13.49 -41.54 63.37
C PRO A 410 -11.98 -41.58 63.13
N GLY A 411 -11.59 -42.07 61.94
CA GLY A 411 -10.26 -41.78 61.41
C GLY A 411 -10.11 -40.28 61.16
N LYS A 412 -8.98 -39.70 61.54
CA LYS A 412 -8.70 -38.27 61.39
C LYS A 412 -7.39 -38.05 60.66
N THR A 413 -7.38 -37.11 59.72
CA THR A 413 -6.14 -36.69 59.05
C THR A 413 -6.24 -35.23 58.66
N ASN A 414 -5.17 -34.47 58.87
CA ASN A 414 -5.12 -33.08 58.46
C ASN A 414 -4.65 -32.95 57.01
N VAL A 415 -5.23 -32.00 56.28
CA VAL A 415 -4.90 -31.70 54.89
C VAL A 415 -4.95 -30.21 54.63
N LYS A 416 -3.97 -29.71 53.86
CA LYS A 416 -3.94 -28.34 53.38
C LYS A 416 -4.89 -28.17 52.20
N VAL A 417 -5.58 -27.04 52.19
CA VAL A 417 -6.56 -26.71 51.17
C VAL A 417 -6.38 -25.29 50.66
N THR A 418 -6.62 -25.10 49.36
CA THR A 418 -6.57 -23.81 48.69
C THR A 418 -7.93 -23.49 48.08
N ALA A 419 -8.41 -22.26 48.25
CA ALA A 419 -9.66 -21.78 47.66
C ALA A 419 -9.65 -21.89 46.13
N LEU A 420 -10.78 -22.26 45.53
CA LEU A 420 -10.88 -22.29 44.07
C LEU A 420 -10.94 -20.88 43.47
N GLN A 421 -11.58 -19.94 44.18
CA GLN A 421 -11.75 -18.55 43.76
C GLN A 421 -10.88 -17.59 44.60
N ILE A 422 -10.47 -16.47 44.01
CA ILE A 422 -9.80 -15.37 44.71
C ILE A 422 -10.83 -14.54 45.49
N GLY A 423 -10.42 -13.99 46.64
CA GLY A 423 -11.23 -13.03 47.39
C GLY A 423 -11.31 -13.25 48.87
N THR A 424 -11.69 -12.17 49.56
CA THR A 424 -11.85 -12.13 51.02
C THR A 424 -12.98 -13.04 51.50
N GLU A 425 -13.94 -13.35 50.65
CA GLU A 425 -15.04 -14.29 50.91
C GLU A 425 -14.53 -15.69 51.28
N SER A 426 -13.34 -16.08 50.78
CA SER A 426 -12.74 -17.39 51.08
C SER A 426 -11.94 -17.41 52.39
N ASN A 427 -11.82 -16.28 53.09
CA ASN A 427 -11.21 -16.23 54.43
C ASN A 427 -12.26 -16.64 55.47
N LEU A 428 -12.19 -17.90 55.91
CA LEU A 428 -13.16 -18.51 56.82
C LEU A 428 -12.62 -18.55 58.26
N ASN A 429 -13.44 -18.14 59.22
CA ASN A 429 -13.14 -18.33 60.64
C ASN A 429 -13.06 -19.82 61.01
N LYS A 430 -12.36 -20.17 62.09
CA LYS A 430 -12.26 -21.54 62.61
C LYS A 430 -13.63 -22.15 62.90
N GLY A 431 -13.71 -23.48 62.84
CA GLY A 431 -14.87 -24.25 63.24
C GLY A 431 -15.96 -24.42 62.16
N GLN A 432 -15.70 -24.05 60.91
CA GLN A 432 -16.56 -24.41 59.77
C GLN A 432 -16.45 -25.88 59.44
N THR A 433 -17.57 -26.46 59.02
CA THR A 433 -17.65 -27.84 58.53
C THR A 433 -17.82 -27.83 57.02
N PHE A 434 -17.09 -28.69 56.33
CA PHE A 434 -17.04 -28.82 54.89
C PHE A 434 -17.57 -30.18 54.47
N ALA A 435 -18.44 -30.18 53.45
CA ALA A 435 -18.83 -31.38 52.73
C ALA A 435 -17.73 -31.74 51.72
N ILE A 436 -17.42 -33.03 51.57
CA ILE A 436 -16.43 -33.51 50.61
C ILE A 436 -17.16 -33.96 49.34
N GLU A 437 -16.74 -33.47 48.18
CA GLU A 437 -17.37 -33.78 46.91
C GLU A 437 -17.41 -35.28 46.65
N SER A 438 -18.55 -35.77 46.16
CA SER A 438 -18.81 -37.19 45.87
C SER A 438 -18.75 -38.14 47.07
N LEU A 439 -18.80 -37.63 48.31
CA LEU A 439 -18.89 -38.43 49.53
C LEU A 439 -20.09 -38.03 50.39
N ASP A 440 -20.65 -39.02 51.09
CA ASP A 440 -21.77 -38.80 51.99
C ASP A 440 -21.31 -38.07 53.26
N SER A 441 -21.85 -36.87 53.48
CA SER A 441 -21.58 -36.02 54.64
C SER A 441 -21.86 -36.68 55.99
N TYR A 442 -22.70 -37.72 56.03
CA TYR A 442 -22.94 -38.51 57.24
C TYR A 442 -21.71 -39.33 57.66
N PHE A 443 -20.93 -39.81 56.69
CA PHE A 443 -19.75 -40.65 56.93
C PHE A 443 -18.43 -39.91 56.77
N TYR A 444 -18.41 -38.84 55.96
CA TYR A 444 -17.21 -38.11 55.60
C TYR A 444 -17.46 -36.60 55.67
N TYR A 445 -16.74 -35.90 56.53
CA TYR A 445 -16.75 -34.44 56.55
C TYR A 445 -15.38 -33.91 56.90
N ALA A 446 -15.11 -32.65 56.57
CA ALA A 446 -13.90 -31.96 56.98
C ALA A 446 -14.25 -30.77 57.88
N LYS A 447 -13.35 -30.40 58.79
CA LYS A 447 -13.53 -29.23 59.68
C LYS A 447 -12.24 -28.45 59.78
N ASN A 448 -12.30 -27.13 59.72
CA ASN A 448 -11.11 -26.31 59.98
C ASN A 448 -10.97 -26.03 61.49
N GLU A 449 -9.80 -26.33 62.03
CA GLU A 449 -9.48 -26.02 63.42
C GLU A 449 -8.80 -24.63 63.57
N SER A 450 -8.40 -24.03 62.44
CA SER A 450 -7.80 -22.69 62.34
C SER A 450 -8.48 -21.83 61.27
N ASP A 451 -8.33 -20.51 61.37
CA ASP A 451 -8.85 -19.56 60.38
C ASP A 451 -8.13 -19.74 59.03
N PHE A 452 -8.87 -19.59 57.93
CA PHE A 452 -8.31 -19.49 56.59
C PHE A 452 -8.02 -18.03 56.28
N SER A 453 -6.87 -17.78 55.67
CA SER A 453 -6.40 -16.44 55.39
C SER A 453 -5.67 -16.36 54.07
N GLY A 454 -5.30 -15.15 53.66
CA GLY A 454 -4.58 -14.91 52.42
C GLY A 454 -5.47 -14.72 51.18
N GLY A 455 -6.80 -14.74 51.31
CA GLY A 455 -7.72 -14.38 50.24
C GLY A 455 -7.83 -12.87 50.05
N THR A 456 -7.52 -12.35 48.85
CA THR A 456 -7.68 -10.93 48.48
C THR A 456 -8.31 -10.81 47.09
N LYS A 457 -9.02 -9.70 46.81
CA LYS A 457 -9.60 -9.41 45.48
C LYS A 457 -9.65 -7.90 45.22
N LYS A 458 -9.13 -7.49 44.07
CA LYS A 458 -9.16 -6.11 43.55
C LYS A 458 -9.53 -6.17 42.07
N THR A 459 -10.49 -5.34 41.65
CA THR A 459 -10.82 -5.18 40.23
C THR A 459 -9.92 -4.12 39.62
N VAL A 460 -9.24 -4.46 38.53
CA VAL A 460 -8.37 -3.54 37.77
C VAL A 460 -8.83 -3.41 36.33
N GLN A 461 -8.53 -2.25 35.73
CA GLN A 461 -8.83 -1.96 34.35
C GLN A 461 -7.77 -2.60 33.45
N THR A 462 -8.20 -3.27 32.40
CA THR A 462 -7.33 -4.04 31.52
C THR A 462 -7.65 -3.79 30.06
N VAL A 463 -6.69 -4.06 29.18
CA VAL A 463 -6.91 -3.96 27.74
C VAL A 463 -7.86 -5.07 27.29
N SER A 464 -8.96 -4.73 26.64
CA SER A 464 -9.87 -5.70 26.02
C SER A 464 -9.56 -5.90 24.53
N LYS A 465 -10.02 -7.02 23.96
CA LYS A 465 -9.94 -7.25 22.51
C LYS A 465 -10.67 -6.16 21.70
N GLN A 466 -11.78 -5.65 22.24
CA GLN A 466 -12.54 -4.57 21.61
C GLN A 466 -11.74 -3.26 21.56
N ASP A 467 -10.97 -2.97 22.61
CA ASP A 467 -10.15 -1.75 22.65
C ASP A 467 -9.11 -1.74 21.53
N LEU A 468 -8.47 -2.88 21.25
CA LEU A 468 -7.52 -3.01 20.15
C LEU A 468 -8.19 -2.87 18.78
N ALA A 469 -9.33 -3.55 18.56
CA ALA A 469 -10.07 -3.48 17.30
C ALA A 469 -10.61 -2.07 16.99
N ASP A 470 -11.07 -1.36 18.01
CA ASP A 470 -11.49 0.03 17.88
C ASP A 470 -10.30 0.95 17.55
N LEU A 471 -9.13 0.67 18.14
CA LEU A 471 -7.92 1.43 17.90
C LEU A 471 -7.37 1.23 16.47
N ASP A 472 -7.42 0.00 15.95
CA ASP A 472 -7.15 -0.31 14.54
C ASP A 472 -8.08 0.48 13.60
N SER A 473 -9.37 0.52 13.92
CA SER A 473 -10.38 1.24 13.14
C SER A 473 -10.15 2.75 13.17
N LEU A 474 -9.73 3.30 14.31
CA LEU A 474 -9.39 4.72 14.47
C LEU A 474 -8.15 5.10 13.66
N VAL A 475 -7.09 4.29 13.70
CA VAL A 475 -5.88 4.52 12.90
C VAL A 475 -6.22 4.45 11.42
N MET A 476 -6.91 3.40 10.95
CA MET A 476 -7.32 3.27 9.55
C MET A 476 -8.13 4.46 9.03
N ARG A 477 -9.03 5.01 9.85
CA ARG A 477 -9.81 6.19 9.47
C ARG A 477 -8.91 7.40 9.27
N LYS A 478 -7.98 7.63 10.20
CA LYS A 478 -7.04 8.74 10.12
C LYS A 478 -6.11 8.62 8.91
N VAL A 479 -5.65 7.42 8.59
CA VAL A 479 -4.86 7.18 7.38
C VAL A 479 -5.67 7.48 6.12
N LYS A 480 -6.94 7.05 6.04
CA LYS A 480 -7.78 7.36 4.88
C LYS A 480 -8.05 8.86 4.72
N GLU A 481 -8.21 9.58 5.82
CA GLU A 481 -8.38 11.04 5.80
C GLU A 481 -7.14 11.77 5.26
N ASP A 482 -5.94 11.31 5.60
CA ASP A 482 -4.68 11.88 5.09
C ASP A 482 -4.32 11.39 3.67
N GLY A 483 -4.62 10.12 3.36
CA GLY A 483 -4.31 9.41 2.12
C GLY A 483 -5.23 9.72 0.93
N GLN A 484 -6.41 10.33 1.14
CA GLN A 484 -7.31 10.76 0.05
C GLN A 484 -6.90 12.11 -0.61
N GLY A 485 -5.60 12.45 -0.58
CA GLY A 485 -5.05 13.51 -1.43
C GLY A 485 -4.80 14.87 -0.75
N LYS A 486 -4.81 14.97 0.59
CA LYS A 486 -4.35 16.20 1.26
C LYS A 486 -2.82 16.32 1.33
N ASN A 487 -2.12 15.19 1.47
CA ASN A 487 -0.67 15.16 1.70
C ASN A 487 0.09 14.23 0.73
N LEU A 488 -0.55 13.74 -0.34
CA LEU A 488 0.13 12.88 -1.32
C LEU A 488 1.00 13.73 -2.27
N PRO A 489 2.27 13.36 -2.50
CA PRO A 489 3.14 14.07 -3.43
C PRO A 489 2.70 13.77 -4.86
N VAL A 490 2.08 14.76 -5.51
CA VAL A 490 1.61 14.67 -6.90
C VAL A 490 2.03 15.92 -7.66
N SER A 491 2.52 15.74 -8.88
CA SER A 491 2.91 16.87 -9.73
C SER A 491 1.68 17.69 -10.18
N ALA A 492 1.87 18.96 -10.55
CA ALA A 492 0.75 19.85 -10.91
C ALA A 492 -0.09 19.32 -12.11
N ASN A 493 0.54 18.56 -13.01
CA ASN A 493 -0.09 18.01 -14.22
C ASN A 493 -0.73 16.63 -14.00
N GLU A 494 -0.49 15.99 -12.86
CA GLU A 494 -1.03 14.68 -12.55
C GLU A 494 -2.31 14.80 -11.70
N LYS A 495 -3.14 13.76 -11.77
CA LYS A 495 -4.31 13.60 -10.92
C LYS A 495 -4.42 12.17 -10.43
N ILE A 496 -4.86 12.02 -9.18
CA ILE A 496 -5.03 10.72 -8.51
C ILE A 496 -6.37 10.10 -8.92
N ILE A 497 -6.37 8.78 -9.11
CA ILE A 497 -7.56 7.95 -9.26
C ILE A 497 -7.92 7.38 -7.88
N ASN A 498 -8.75 8.11 -7.12
CA ASN A 498 -9.07 7.76 -5.74
C ASN A 498 -9.68 6.37 -5.55
N ASP A 499 -10.44 5.88 -6.54
CA ASP A 499 -11.08 4.56 -6.51
C ASP A 499 -10.07 3.41 -6.50
N LEU A 500 -8.84 3.66 -6.99
CA LEU A 500 -7.74 2.70 -7.01
C LEU A 500 -6.75 2.90 -5.84
N THR A 501 -6.97 3.91 -5.00
CA THR A 501 -6.09 4.17 -3.86
C THR A 501 -6.34 3.13 -2.77
N GLN A 502 -5.30 2.37 -2.46
CA GLN A 502 -5.33 1.34 -1.43
C GLN A 502 -4.41 1.72 -0.27
N THR A 503 -4.81 1.34 0.94
CA THR A 503 -4.08 1.66 2.17
C THR A 503 -3.95 0.40 3.00
N SER A 504 -2.71 0.05 3.35
CA SER A 504 -2.37 -0.97 4.34
C SER A 504 -1.81 -0.36 5.62
N LEU A 505 -1.91 -1.12 6.71
CA LEU A 505 -1.23 -0.82 7.97
C LEU A 505 -0.24 -1.93 8.26
N ASP A 506 1.01 -1.55 8.36
CA ASP A 506 2.17 -2.39 8.63
C ASP A 506 2.82 -1.97 9.96
N GLU A 507 3.72 -2.80 10.47
CA GLU A 507 4.45 -2.54 11.73
C GLU A 507 3.59 -2.16 12.95
N LYS A 508 2.39 -2.75 13.09
CA LYS A 508 1.50 -2.47 14.22
C LYS A 508 2.15 -2.83 15.56
N LYS A 509 2.38 -1.82 16.40
CA LYS A 509 2.91 -1.94 17.75
C LYS A 509 1.89 -1.38 18.74
N TYR A 510 1.34 -2.26 19.56
CA TYR A 510 0.49 -1.85 20.68
C TYR A 510 1.36 -1.59 21.91
N SER A 511 1.04 -0.57 22.69
CA SER A 511 1.75 -0.25 23.92
C SER A 511 1.49 -1.27 25.05
N LYS A 512 0.43 -2.06 24.92
CA LYS A 512 -0.10 -2.98 25.93
C LYS A 512 -0.81 -4.17 25.28
N GLU A 513 -0.74 -5.34 25.93
CA GLU A 513 -1.36 -6.58 25.46
C GLU A 513 -2.76 -6.82 26.05
N VAL A 514 -3.54 -7.70 25.43
CA VAL A 514 -4.88 -8.07 25.90
C VAL A 514 -4.80 -8.67 27.32
N GLY A 515 -5.54 -8.09 28.26
CA GLY A 515 -5.58 -8.53 29.65
C GLY A 515 -4.49 -7.94 30.54
N GLU A 516 -3.58 -7.12 29.99
CA GLU A 516 -2.61 -6.34 30.76
C GLU A 516 -3.30 -5.20 31.51
N GLU A 517 -2.86 -4.91 32.74
CA GLU A 517 -3.38 -3.80 33.55
C GLU A 517 -2.89 -2.45 33.01
N ALA A 518 -3.81 -1.67 32.46
CA ALA A 518 -3.54 -0.33 31.93
C ALA A 518 -4.83 0.48 31.84
N SER A 519 -4.74 1.79 32.04
CA SER A 519 -5.85 2.75 31.86
C SER A 519 -6.02 3.22 30.41
N SER A 520 -4.99 3.04 29.58
CA SER A 520 -5.00 3.37 28.15
C SER A 520 -4.09 2.44 27.35
N VAL A 521 -4.37 2.34 26.05
CA VAL A 521 -3.58 1.60 25.08
C VAL A 521 -3.35 2.49 23.85
N ALA A 522 -2.13 2.45 23.33
CA ALA A 522 -1.73 3.15 22.12
C ALA A 522 -1.35 2.16 21.03
N LEU A 523 -1.57 2.54 19.78
CA LEU A 523 -1.18 1.83 18.57
C LEU A 523 -0.33 2.78 17.75
N SER A 524 0.90 2.38 17.51
CA SER A 524 1.76 2.97 16.49
C SER A 524 1.83 2.01 15.31
N ALA A 525 1.54 2.49 14.11
CA ALA A 525 1.57 1.70 12.89
C ALA A 525 2.14 2.53 11.75
N ARG A 526 2.88 1.89 10.86
CA ARG A 526 3.29 2.47 9.59
C ARG A 526 2.17 2.23 8.59
N ALA A 527 1.76 3.27 7.89
CA ALA A 527 0.72 3.16 6.87
C ALA A 527 1.31 3.35 5.49
N ASP A 528 1.09 2.37 4.62
CA ASP A 528 1.51 2.42 3.22
C ASP A 528 0.27 2.69 2.36
N THR A 529 0.32 3.78 1.60
CA THR A 529 -0.75 4.19 0.68
C THR A 529 -0.24 4.09 -0.75
N VAL A 530 -0.79 3.13 -1.49
CA VAL A 530 -0.56 2.93 -2.92
C VAL A 530 -1.63 3.70 -3.68
N TYR A 531 -1.22 4.57 -4.59
CA TYR A 531 -2.13 5.37 -5.39
C TYR A 531 -1.69 5.45 -6.85
N TYR A 532 -2.69 5.57 -7.73
CA TYR A 532 -2.51 5.63 -9.18
C TYR A 532 -2.72 7.06 -9.65
N THR A 533 -1.82 7.56 -10.49
CA THR A 533 -1.94 8.87 -11.13
C THR A 533 -1.92 8.77 -12.64
N TYR A 534 -2.51 9.76 -13.30
CA TYR A 534 -2.46 9.91 -14.75
C TYR A 534 -2.13 11.36 -15.13
N ASP A 535 -1.56 11.55 -16.32
CA ASP A 535 -1.24 12.86 -16.87
C ASP A 535 -2.49 13.53 -17.47
N LYS A 536 -2.84 14.73 -16.97
CA LYS A 536 -4.02 15.47 -17.43
C LYS A 536 -3.92 15.85 -18.93
N PRO A 537 -2.83 16.47 -19.42
CA PRO A 537 -2.63 16.73 -20.85
C PRO A 537 -2.80 15.51 -21.75
N GLU A 538 -2.23 14.37 -21.37
CA GLU A 538 -2.31 13.12 -22.14
C GLU A 538 -3.76 12.66 -22.30
N LEU A 539 -4.52 12.59 -21.21
CA LEU A 539 -5.94 12.23 -21.25
C LEU A 539 -6.74 13.20 -22.14
N VAL A 540 -6.51 14.51 -22.02
CA VAL A 540 -7.21 15.51 -22.86
C VAL A 540 -6.89 15.32 -24.35
N ASN A 541 -5.67 14.92 -24.70
CA ASN A 541 -5.30 14.63 -26.09
C ASN A 541 -6.04 13.40 -26.64
N ILE A 542 -6.14 12.33 -25.84
CA ILE A 542 -6.89 11.11 -26.21
C ILE A 542 -8.37 11.45 -26.42
N LEU A 543 -8.99 12.14 -25.45
CA LEU A 543 -10.39 12.56 -25.51
C LEU A 543 -10.67 13.47 -26.72
N TYR A 544 -9.75 14.38 -27.04
CA TYR A 544 -9.85 15.23 -28.23
C TYR A 544 -9.88 14.41 -29.52
N GLY A 545 -9.05 13.36 -29.64
CA GLY A 545 -9.04 12.46 -30.79
C GLY A 545 -10.37 11.74 -31.03
N TYR A 546 -11.09 11.39 -29.96
CA TYR A 546 -12.42 10.79 -30.04
C TYR A 546 -13.52 11.81 -30.36
N LEU A 547 -13.54 12.95 -29.67
CA LEU A 547 -14.58 13.97 -29.83
C LEU A 547 -14.49 14.70 -31.18
N SER A 548 -13.29 15.00 -31.66
CA SER A 548 -13.10 15.74 -32.92
C SER A 548 -13.72 15.06 -34.13
N LYS A 549 -13.82 13.72 -34.13
CA LYS A 549 -14.48 12.93 -35.18
C LYS A 549 -16.00 13.11 -35.21
N GLN A 550 -16.60 13.59 -34.12
CA GLN A 550 -18.05 13.76 -33.96
C GLN A 550 -18.49 15.22 -34.08
N VAL A 551 -17.54 16.15 -34.22
CA VAL A 551 -17.84 17.58 -34.40
C VAL A 551 -18.44 17.80 -35.78
N ARG A 552 -19.53 18.58 -35.84
CA ARG A 552 -20.18 18.95 -37.09
C ARG A 552 -19.25 19.76 -38.00
N THR A 553 -19.35 19.55 -39.31
CA THR A 553 -18.62 20.34 -40.32
C THR A 553 -18.85 21.85 -40.12
N GLY A 554 -17.77 22.63 -40.09
CA GLY A 554 -17.81 24.07 -39.84
C GLY A 554 -17.68 24.48 -38.37
N TYR A 555 -17.31 23.53 -37.49
CA TYR A 555 -16.97 23.78 -36.08
C TYR A 555 -15.59 23.21 -35.75
N ILE A 556 -14.89 23.84 -34.81
CA ILE A 556 -13.59 23.43 -34.27
C ILE A 556 -13.76 23.21 -32.76
N LEU A 557 -13.23 22.11 -32.23
CA LEU A 557 -13.17 21.85 -30.79
C LEU A 557 -11.84 22.33 -30.20
N PRO A 558 -11.81 23.37 -29.34
CA PRO A 558 -10.60 23.71 -28.60
C PRO A 558 -10.36 22.70 -27.47
N LYS A 559 -9.11 22.24 -27.28
CA LYS A 559 -8.75 21.29 -26.21
C LYS A 559 -9.11 21.79 -24.81
N GLN A 560 -9.01 23.11 -24.58
CA GLN A 560 -9.37 23.77 -23.32
C GLN A 560 -10.88 23.75 -23.02
N ASN A 561 -11.73 23.47 -24.01
CA ASN A 561 -13.18 23.38 -23.87
C ASN A 561 -13.67 21.93 -23.67
N ILE A 562 -12.73 21.01 -23.36
CA ILE A 562 -13.05 19.62 -23.02
C ILE A 562 -13.07 19.50 -21.50
N SER A 563 -14.22 19.12 -20.96
CA SER A 563 -14.37 18.70 -19.57
C SER A 563 -14.68 17.21 -19.49
N TYR A 564 -14.26 16.58 -18.40
CA TYR A 564 -14.43 15.14 -18.23
C TYR A 564 -14.72 14.79 -16.77
N GLN A 565 -15.43 13.69 -16.58
CA GLN A 565 -15.68 13.05 -15.30
C GLN A 565 -15.34 11.57 -15.43
N ILE A 566 -14.47 11.08 -14.54
CA ILE A 566 -14.13 9.67 -14.46
C ILE A 566 -15.20 9.03 -13.55
N GLY A 567 -15.90 8.04 -14.07
CA GLY A 567 -16.87 7.23 -13.34
C GLY A 567 -16.17 6.19 -12.45
N LYS A 568 -16.92 5.17 -12.03
CA LYS A 568 -16.33 4.07 -11.27
C LYS A 568 -15.31 3.32 -12.12
N VAL A 569 -14.16 3.08 -11.53
CA VAL A 569 -13.05 2.38 -12.15
C VAL A 569 -13.05 0.92 -11.68
N LYS A 570 -12.82 -0.01 -12.60
CA LYS A 570 -12.67 -1.44 -12.28
C LYS A 570 -11.30 -1.93 -12.74
N GLU A 571 -10.65 -2.70 -11.88
CA GLU A 571 -9.40 -3.37 -12.19
C GLU A 571 -9.70 -4.80 -12.67
N GLU A 572 -9.25 -5.15 -13.88
CA GLU A 572 -9.29 -6.50 -14.40
C GLU A 572 -7.93 -6.85 -15.03
N LYS A 573 -7.24 -7.86 -14.48
CA LYS A 573 -6.01 -8.44 -15.09
C LYS A 573 -4.87 -7.43 -15.36
N GLY A 574 -4.64 -6.48 -14.44
CA GLY A 574 -3.56 -5.48 -14.56
C GLY A 574 -3.87 -4.32 -15.51
N ALA A 575 -5.04 -4.35 -16.16
CA ALA A 575 -5.61 -3.24 -16.89
C ALA A 575 -6.80 -2.66 -16.11
N VAL A 576 -6.98 -1.36 -16.27
CA VAL A 576 -7.96 -0.56 -15.57
C VAL A 576 -8.96 -0.03 -16.59
N ASP A 577 -10.16 -0.59 -16.58
CA ASP A 577 -11.23 -0.09 -17.44
C ASP A 577 -11.86 1.14 -16.80
N MET A 578 -11.73 2.28 -17.48
CA MET A 578 -12.24 3.56 -17.05
C MET A 578 -13.39 4.01 -17.94
N LYS A 579 -14.55 4.22 -17.32
CA LYS A 579 -15.68 4.92 -17.96
C LYS A 579 -15.52 6.41 -17.76
N ILE A 580 -15.39 7.15 -18.85
CA ILE A 580 -15.18 8.59 -18.82
C ILE A 580 -16.34 9.27 -19.54
N GLY A 581 -17.13 10.04 -18.78
CA GLY A 581 -18.09 10.98 -19.33
C GLY A 581 -17.34 12.23 -19.80
N VAL A 582 -17.33 12.48 -21.09
CA VAL A 582 -16.65 13.63 -21.68
C VAL A 582 -17.64 14.59 -22.34
N LYS A 583 -17.42 15.89 -22.12
CA LYS A 583 -18.17 16.98 -22.73
C LYS A 583 -17.22 17.95 -23.42
N GLY A 584 -17.42 18.15 -24.71
CA GLY A 584 -16.70 19.12 -25.51
C GLY A 584 -17.62 20.24 -25.98
N ILE A 585 -17.17 21.50 -25.87
CA ILE A 585 -17.87 22.65 -26.45
C ILE A 585 -17.11 23.07 -27.71
N ALA A 586 -17.65 22.69 -28.87
CA ALA A 586 -17.12 23.08 -30.17
C ALA A 586 -17.59 24.49 -30.53
N LEU A 587 -16.69 25.26 -31.14
CA LEU A 587 -16.91 26.63 -31.57
C LEU A 587 -17.07 26.65 -33.07
N LYS A 588 -17.97 27.47 -33.61
CA LYS A 588 -18.04 27.65 -35.06
C LYS A 588 -16.67 28.06 -35.60
N ASP A 589 -16.24 27.43 -36.69
CA ASP A 589 -14.99 27.76 -37.37
C ASP A 589 -15.16 29.12 -38.05
N VAL A 590 -14.37 30.08 -37.59
CA VAL A 590 -14.37 31.43 -38.15
C VAL A 590 -12.94 31.84 -38.45
N ASP A 591 -12.72 32.23 -39.70
CA ASP A 591 -11.44 32.70 -40.19
C ASP A 591 -11.05 34.03 -39.53
N LYS A 592 -10.10 33.95 -38.58
CA LYS A 592 -9.56 35.11 -37.86
C LYS A 592 -8.95 36.15 -38.81
N GLY A 593 -8.37 35.72 -39.94
CA GLY A 593 -7.81 36.63 -40.94
C GLY A 593 -8.88 37.46 -41.62
N LYS A 594 -10.00 36.84 -41.98
CA LYS A 594 -11.16 37.57 -42.55
C LYS A 594 -11.85 38.47 -41.54
N ILE A 595 -11.99 38.05 -40.28
CA ILE A 595 -12.48 38.93 -39.21
C ILE A 595 -11.57 40.16 -39.09
N LEU A 596 -10.25 39.96 -39.06
CA LEU A 596 -9.28 41.03 -38.96
C LEU A 596 -9.46 42.04 -40.11
N GLU A 597 -9.48 41.57 -41.35
CA GLU A 597 -9.62 42.45 -42.52
C GLU A 597 -10.95 43.20 -42.56
N LEU A 598 -12.05 42.55 -42.19
CA LEU A 598 -13.37 43.17 -42.13
C LEU A 598 -13.51 44.14 -40.93
N SER A 599 -12.64 44.06 -39.93
CA SER A 599 -12.66 44.92 -38.74
C SER A 599 -11.85 46.22 -38.88
N LEU A 600 -10.84 46.27 -39.76
CA LEU A 600 -9.95 47.43 -39.88
C LEU A 600 -10.69 48.71 -40.28
N GLY A 601 -10.51 49.78 -39.51
CA GLY A 601 -11.06 51.10 -39.81
C GLY A 601 -12.60 51.20 -39.80
N LYS A 602 -13.30 50.13 -39.40
CA LYS A 602 -14.76 50.11 -39.33
C LYS A 602 -15.27 50.83 -38.10
N ASP A 603 -16.50 51.30 -38.22
CA ASP A 603 -17.24 51.90 -37.12
C ASP A 603 -17.72 50.82 -36.14
N LYS A 604 -17.60 51.10 -34.83
CA LYS A 604 -17.95 50.18 -33.74
C LYS A 604 -19.38 49.66 -33.85
N ASP A 605 -20.32 50.53 -34.17
CA ASP A 605 -21.75 50.22 -34.17
C ASP A 605 -22.14 49.37 -35.38
N LYS A 606 -21.45 49.58 -36.51
CA LYS A 606 -21.65 48.80 -37.74
C LYS A 606 -20.94 47.46 -37.72
N LEU A 607 -19.86 47.32 -36.96
CA LEU A 607 -19.06 46.11 -36.90
C LEU A 607 -19.87 44.91 -36.40
N THR A 608 -20.71 45.10 -35.39
CA THR A 608 -21.58 44.05 -34.85
C THR A 608 -22.51 43.47 -35.91
N GLN A 609 -23.07 44.31 -36.79
CA GLN A 609 -23.96 43.86 -37.87
C GLN A 609 -23.17 43.12 -38.96
N ILE A 610 -22.01 43.66 -39.37
CA ILE A 610 -21.11 43.01 -40.35
C ILE A 610 -20.69 41.62 -39.87
N MET A 611 -20.37 41.46 -38.58
CA MET A 611 -19.95 40.18 -38.02
C MET A 611 -21.12 39.18 -37.93
N LYS A 612 -22.34 39.65 -37.62
CA LYS A 612 -23.55 38.81 -37.63
C LYS A 612 -23.86 38.31 -39.04
N ASP A 613 -23.80 39.19 -40.04
CA ASP A 613 -24.18 38.85 -41.42
C ASP A 613 -23.17 37.91 -42.10
N ASN A 614 -21.86 38.09 -41.84
CA ASN A 614 -20.81 37.31 -42.52
C ASN A 614 -20.45 36.01 -41.79
N PHE A 615 -20.55 35.97 -40.46
CA PHE A 615 -20.04 34.84 -39.66
C PHE A 615 -21.08 34.25 -38.71
N ALA A 616 -22.29 34.82 -38.63
CA ALA A 616 -23.35 34.44 -37.68
C ALA A 616 -22.85 34.44 -36.23
N VAL A 617 -22.11 35.47 -35.83
CA VAL A 617 -21.64 35.63 -34.44
C VAL A 617 -22.82 35.89 -33.49
N SER A 618 -22.77 35.32 -32.30
CA SER A 618 -23.78 35.50 -31.25
C SER A 618 -23.66 36.87 -30.57
N GLY A 619 -22.46 37.44 -30.54
CA GLY A 619 -22.17 38.74 -29.92
C GLY A 619 -20.76 39.24 -30.21
N LEU A 620 -20.49 40.49 -29.86
CA LEU A 620 -19.18 41.12 -30.03
C LEU A 620 -18.92 42.07 -28.85
N ASP A 621 -17.82 41.87 -28.15
CA ASP A 621 -17.30 42.84 -27.17
C ASP A 621 -16.08 43.56 -27.76
N ILE A 622 -16.09 44.88 -27.63
CA ILE A 622 -15.13 45.78 -28.28
C ILE A 622 -14.53 46.68 -27.20
N ASN A 623 -13.32 46.33 -26.77
CA ASN A 623 -12.55 47.13 -25.83
C ASN A 623 -11.56 48.00 -26.60
N LEU A 624 -11.97 49.24 -26.88
CA LEU A 624 -11.17 50.23 -27.59
C LEU A 624 -10.30 51.00 -26.60
N LYS A 625 -8.98 50.88 -26.75
CA LYS A 625 -7.98 51.66 -26.01
C LYS A 625 -7.55 52.82 -26.87
N GLN A 626 -8.10 54.00 -26.58
CA GLN A 626 -7.74 55.23 -27.25
C GLN A 626 -7.50 56.34 -26.21
N PRO A 627 -6.24 56.64 -25.87
CA PRO A 627 -5.93 57.62 -24.82
C PRO A 627 -6.16 59.07 -25.27
N LEU A 628 -6.19 59.34 -26.58
CA LEU A 628 -6.40 60.69 -27.13
C LEU A 628 -7.81 60.83 -27.74
N PRO A 629 -8.63 61.80 -27.30
CA PRO A 629 -9.98 62.03 -27.81
C PRO A 629 -9.91 62.73 -29.19
N ILE A 630 -9.66 61.96 -30.25
CA ILE A 630 -9.61 62.45 -31.62
C ILE A 630 -11.01 62.31 -32.23
N PRO A 631 -11.73 63.40 -32.56
CA PRO A 631 -13.15 63.38 -32.88
C PRO A 631 -13.59 62.38 -33.97
N PHE A 632 -12.71 62.09 -34.94
CA PHE A 632 -12.99 61.19 -36.06
C PHE A 632 -12.52 59.74 -35.86
N LEU A 633 -11.75 59.44 -34.80
CA LEU A 633 -11.25 58.09 -34.48
C LEU A 633 -11.97 57.46 -33.28
N ASN A 634 -12.62 58.25 -32.42
CA ASN A 634 -13.25 57.78 -31.19
C ASN A 634 -14.28 56.64 -31.35
N ASN A 635 -14.87 56.46 -32.54
CA ASN A 635 -15.83 55.38 -32.81
C ASN A 635 -15.34 54.38 -33.88
N ARG A 636 -14.08 54.50 -34.32
CA ARG A 636 -13.51 53.64 -35.37
C ARG A 636 -12.48 52.71 -34.79
N LEU A 637 -12.37 51.53 -35.38
CA LEU A 637 -11.29 50.60 -35.06
C LEU A 637 -9.97 51.05 -35.70
N PRO A 638 -8.83 50.59 -35.17
CA PRO A 638 -7.51 50.83 -35.76
C PRO A 638 -7.44 50.36 -37.22
N PHE A 639 -6.66 51.08 -38.02
CA PHE A 639 -6.41 50.76 -39.43
C PHE A 639 -5.25 49.78 -39.60
N PHE A 640 -4.39 49.63 -38.58
CA PHE A 640 -3.25 48.71 -38.61
C PHE A 640 -3.57 47.36 -37.97
N LYS A 641 -3.25 46.27 -38.69
CA LYS A 641 -3.45 44.88 -38.24
C LYS A 641 -2.82 44.59 -36.87
N ASN A 642 -1.63 45.15 -36.61
CA ASN A 642 -0.89 44.94 -35.35
C ASN A 642 -1.59 45.52 -34.11
N ASN A 643 -2.57 46.40 -34.31
CA ASN A 643 -3.29 47.08 -33.24
C ASN A 643 -4.66 46.47 -32.94
N VAL A 644 -5.02 45.39 -33.63
CA VAL A 644 -6.27 44.65 -33.43
C VAL A 644 -5.94 43.26 -32.88
N LYS A 645 -6.34 42.98 -31.64
CA LYS A 645 -6.23 41.66 -31.04
C LYS A 645 -7.59 40.98 -31.06
N ILE A 646 -7.68 39.78 -31.64
CA ILE A 646 -8.93 39.03 -31.78
C ILE A 646 -8.91 37.81 -30.86
N ASN A 647 -9.89 37.74 -29.96
CA ASN A 647 -10.18 36.59 -29.13
C ASN A 647 -11.53 35.99 -29.55
N ILE A 648 -11.61 34.67 -29.65
CA ILE A 648 -12.87 33.96 -29.94
C ILE A 648 -13.28 33.25 -28.66
N GLN A 649 -14.52 33.49 -28.22
CA GLN A 649 -15.05 32.95 -26.96
C GLN A 649 -16.47 32.42 -27.13
N THR A 650 -16.92 31.67 -26.13
CA THR A 650 -18.32 31.31 -25.93
C THR A 650 -19.02 32.38 -25.12
N LEU A 651 -20.32 32.57 -25.38
CA LEU A 651 -21.16 33.53 -24.67
C LEU A 651 -21.45 33.07 -23.23
#